data_AF-A0A9E2QCP7-F1
#
_entry.id   AF-A0A9E2QCP7-F1
#
_cell.length_a   1.000
_cell.length_b   1.000
_cell.length_c   1.000
_cell.angle_alpha   90.00
_cell.angle_beta   90.00
_cell.angle_gamma   90.00
#
_symmetry.space_group_name_H-M   'P 1'
#
loop_
_entity.id
_entity.type
_entity.pdbx_description
1 polymer ?
#
loop_
_entity_poly.entity_id
_entity_poly.type
_entity_poly.pdbx_seq_one_letter_code
_entity_poly.pdbx_strand_id
1 'polypeptide(L)'
;MDKFTNSILKVARRLSIPDRFDFSSFILLLIAGSIGGTLSFLLNSTILRRFSEANNLNPYYLVLFGVLVGLFCFPFLPSVSAEKERFRTRKSMFLLAITATAATALLLLAIYLLGESLWISSLLLPMLFAVCICSGYVLLANITSIRLLNLPLATSGAVAGGLVAAILSALLLNLRMHFSIDEGYLFLYSILLCAPGIILGVVVSLFVQVRDLLAGNKSRSRSPGILWPRAIFLLLAMVLVACVVTVYLFSYWHTLGIGSTGEEGQMFFIEPTPLSTEASDAPTRDVYDREKIVSLLRDQSETIDTLTTIYILSGEEEAGRKARDILVQAAQDDKYCDLAKATKNWQYDATTFVYNYLLLNEKDPELFSESDRNQILAWFKMLNENAFVKNWGDYVYAVLFKKKPSGIYENQEIGIGLLAVLAEALESKYPELARKDKDYVERHGVGWTNNFRNTDDAITYHHSIWVKNAYMMYEYGCEDKDNAVIRDNARNSFEWILAQWPPNGMNPTYNSYSSYMPIDDMAIGAYLFKDGRYKWLSERMIESQIEYEGPDFDSTKGLHLWDDTITSQTPQIGSCLLFGTTGTASKPGALKPDKVVLRDGWKQDSLYSLLNLRFSGWHSYKATNSIISIMSGEPFVVEKLEERIHSWLPTANASTRDRKIYREWLNCFQIELSGYEKLVRYLTGFGSEWSQDPPRFAEIVYFDKDDSLSMDISITRINKWHGWNHTRTMVLVRDKYLAVLDQADGNDKRRSALAWHLHGDITEDDSSFLLDQGADKLNFFLPRNTGWYQVDSNKREPVDDGKDIEVHKSDMDVFLESSGRDSVGFIGVFQPVREGNDIKVACVQVTDEHGKEAYPGAIGVEVTEPGCRVMICSSTKNALFSYGGELQSNAGFIIYEMRDSDTSIKFDGGDVFIIEKTEKPDCIVFGSTELLEGEDWTYSGDTLRISTPGDEGCLEIN
;
A
#
# COMPACT_ATOMS: atom_id res chain seq x y z
N MET A 1 26.31 32.45 -40.38
CA MET A 1 26.23 33.19 -39.10
C MET A 1 25.65 34.59 -39.28
N ASP A 2 26.18 35.43 -40.15
CA ASP A 2 25.70 36.84 -40.29
C ASP A 2 24.22 37.00 -40.67
N LYS A 3 23.64 36.08 -41.47
CA LYS A 3 22.20 36.06 -41.77
C LYS A 3 21.32 35.71 -40.55
N PHE A 4 21.82 34.87 -39.65
CA PHE A 4 21.13 34.48 -38.41
C PHE A 4 21.17 35.62 -37.39
N THR A 5 22.36 36.24 -37.22
CA THR A 5 22.55 37.43 -36.38
C THR A 5 21.69 38.60 -36.84
N ASN A 6 21.59 38.85 -38.16
CA ASN A 6 20.74 39.90 -38.72
C ASN A 6 19.23 39.64 -38.59
N SER A 7 18.81 38.36 -38.58
CA SER A 7 17.39 38.01 -38.39
C SER A 7 16.95 38.19 -36.94
N ILE A 8 17.82 37.85 -35.99
CA ILE A 8 17.60 38.07 -34.56
C ILE A 8 17.62 39.55 -34.20
N LEU A 9 18.54 40.34 -34.75
CA LEU A 9 18.58 41.80 -34.54
C LEU A 9 17.33 42.50 -35.11
N LYS A 10 16.74 41.98 -36.20
CA LYS A 10 15.46 42.46 -36.74
C LYS A 10 14.27 42.16 -35.81
N VAL A 11 14.25 41.00 -35.15
CA VAL A 11 13.22 40.64 -34.15
C VAL A 11 13.40 41.46 -32.87
N ALA A 12 14.62 41.63 -32.39
CA ALA A 12 14.93 42.43 -31.20
C ALA A 12 14.56 43.92 -31.37
N ARG A 13 14.79 44.52 -32.56
CA ARG A 13 14.34 45.89 -32.88
C ARG A 13 12.83 46.03 -33.00
N ARG A 14 12.12 44.97 -33.40
CA ARG A 14 10.64 44.96 -33.43
C ARG A 14 10.00 44.81 -32.04
N LEU A 15 10.74 44.30 -31.06
CA LEU A 15 10.28 44.09 -29.68
C LEU A 15 10.69 45.23 -28.72
N SER A 16 11.20 46.36 -29.22
CA SER A 16 11.59 47.54 -28.42
C SER A 16 12.57 47.22 -27.27
N ILE A 17 13.43 46.22 -27.43
CA ILE A 17 14.46 45.90 -26.44
C ILE A 17 15.58 46.96 -26.56
N PRO A 18 15.96 47.67 -25.48
CA PRO A 18 16.97 48.73 -25.54
C PRO A 18 18.34 48.22 -26.02
N ASP A 19 19.09 49.04 -26.75
CA ASP A 19 20.41 48.77 -27.38
C ASP A 19 21.57 48.41 -26.40
N ARG A 20 21.28 48.03 -25.14
CA ARG A 20 22.27 47.64 -24.13
C ARG A 20 22.12 46.20 -23.63
N PHE A 21 21.48 45.31 -24.40
CA PHE A 21 21.42 43.89 -24.05
C PHE A 21 22.61 43.14 -24.69
N ASP A 22 23.59 42.73 -23.87
CA ASP A 22 24.76 41.97 -24.32
C ASP A 22 24.40 40.51 -24.61
N PHE A 23 24.03 40.26 -25.87
CA PHE A 23 23.59 38.97 -26.40
C PHE A 23 24.65 37.85 -26.22
N SER A 24 25.93 38.24 -26.13
CA SER A 24 27.08 37.34 -25.92
C SER A 24 26.99 36.62 -24.57
N SER A 25 26.56 37.34 -23.54
CA SER A 25 26.43 36.82 -22.17
C SER A 25 25.29 35.81 -22.04
N PHE A 26 24.22 35.96 -22.82
CA PHE A 26 23.10 35.02 -22.85
C PHE A 26 23.46 33.68 -23.52
N ILE A 27 24.21 33.73 -24.63
CA ILE A 27 24.70 32.52 -25.32
C ILE A 27 25.71 31.76 -24.45
N LEU A 28 26.60 32.47 -23.75
CA LEU A 28 27.54 31.86 -22.80
C LEU A 28 26.83 31.16 -21.64
N LEU A 29 25.71 31.72 -21.15
CA LEU A 29 24.90 31.11 -20.09
C LEU A 29 24.25 29.80 -20.56
N LEU A 30 23.73 29.77 -21.79
CA LEU A 30 23.13 28.58 -22.39
C LEU A 30 24.16 27.48 -22.66
N ILE A 31 25.36 27.83 -23.15
CA ILE A 31 26.43 26.85 -23.38
C ILE A 31 26.96 26.28 -22.06
N ALA A 32 27.16 27.12 -21.04
CA ALA A 32 27.59 26.67 -19.72
C ALA A 32 26.55 25.77 -19.03
N GLY A 33 25.26 26.10 -19.17
CA GLY A 33 24.15 25.27 -18.68
C GLY A 33 24.10 23.90 -19.34
N SER A 34 24.24 23.84 -20.67
CA SER A 34 24.23 22.58 -21.42
C SER A 34 25.44 21.69 -21.10
N ILE A 35 26.63 22.27 -20.94
CA ILE A 35 27.84 21.50 -20.57
C ILE A 35 27.72 20.97 -19.13
N GLY A 36 27.21 21.78 -18.19
CA GLY A 36 27.00 21.35 -16.79
C GLY A 36 25.95 20.23 -16.65
N GLY A 37 24.90 20.26 -17.48
CA GLY A 37 23.89 19.21 -17.53
C GLY A 37 24.45 17.89 -18.05
N THR A 38 25.17 17.90 -19.19
CA THR A 38 25.74 16.70 -19.80
C THR A 38 26.83 16.05 -18.93
N LEU A 39 27.65 16.87 -18.25
CA LEU A 39 28.69 16.35 -17.36
C LEU A 39 28.09 15.69 -16.11
N SER A 40 27.03 16.27 -15.54
CA SER A 40 26.33 15.68 -14.38
C SER A 40 25.68 14.34 -14.72
N PHE A 41 25.10 14.22 -15.92
CA PHE A 41 24.50 12.97 -16.40
C PHE A 41 25.52 11.83 -16.57
N LEU A 42 26.67 12.12 -17.19
CA LEU A 42 27.74 11.13 -17.41
C LEU A 42 28.47 10.73 -16.11
N LEU A 43 28.59 11.63 -15.15
CA LEU A 43 29.19 11.34 -13.85
C LEU A 43 28.26 10.50 -12.96
N ASN A 44 26.96 10.76 -12.98
CA ASN A 44 25.99 9.98 -12.21
C ASN A 44 25.99 8.49 -12.61
N SER A 45 26.07 8.19 -13.90
CA SER A 45 26.08 6.80 -14.41
C SER A 45 27.39 6.05 -14.13
N THR A 46 28.51 6.76 -14.04
CA THR A 46 29.84 6.16 -13.80
C THR A 46 30.12 5.95 -12.30
N ILE A 47 29.57 6.83 -11.45
CA ILE A 47 29.70 6.81 -9.99
C ILE A 47 28.85 5.68 -9.40
N LEU A 48 27.57 5.52 -9.80
CA LEU A 48 26.69 4.47 -9.26
C LEU A 48 27.24 3.04 -9.43
N ARG A 49 28.15 2.79 -10.38
CA ARG A 49 28.74 1.48 -10.65
C ARG A 49 29.93 1.09 -9.75
N ARG A 50 30.53 2.02 -8.99
CA ARG A 50 31.73 1.76 -8.15
C ARG A 50 31.49 1.79 -6.64
N PHE A 51 30.25 2.00 -6.18
CA PHE A 51 29.92 2.28 -4.77
C PHE A 51 29.47 1.07 -3.92
N SER A 52 29.65 -0.16 -4.38
CA SER A 52 29.22 -1.36 -3.63
C SER A 52 30.17 -1.85 -2.52
N GLU A 53 31.29 -1.18 -2.19
CA GLU A 53 32.40 -1.83 -1.45
C GLU A 53 33.08 -1.10 -0.26
N ALA A 54 32.57 -0.01 0.34
CA ALA A 54 33.30 0.61 1.47
C ALA A 54 32.43 1.22 2.59
N ASN A 55 32.63 0.74 3.83
CA ASN A 55 31.99 1.25 5.06
C ASN A 55 32.98 1.91 6.05
N ASN A 56 32.50 2.93 6.77
CA ASN A 56 32.98 3.62 8.00
C ASN A 56 33.79 4.92 7.86
N LEU A 57 33.21 6.06 8.31
CA LEU A 57 33.95 7.30 8.66
C LEU A 57 33.41 8.03 9.91
N ASN A 58 34.33 8.55 10.73
CA ASN A 58 34.10 9.11 12.08
C ASN A 58 33.73 10.63 12.08
N PRO A 59 32.72 11.08 12.85
CA PRO A 59 32.22 12.45 12.88
C PRO A 59 33.23 13.55 13.29
N TYR A 60 34.35 13.20 13.94
CA TYR A 60 35.41 14.17 14.26
C TYR A 60 36.07 14.78 13.02
N TYR A 61 36.15 14.03 11.91
CA TYR A 61 36.71 14.53 10.66
C TYR A 61 35.80 15.59 9.99
N LEU A 62 34.50 15.59 10.29
CA LEU A 62 33.51 16.54 9.74
C LEU A 62 33.59 17.92 10.40
N VAL A 63 33.77 17.97 11.72
CA VAL A 63 33.96 19.24 12.45
C VAL A 63 35.27 19.89 12.04
N LEU A 64 36.34 19.08 11.91
CA LEU A 64 37.64 19.56 11.45
C LEU A 64 37.55 20.11 10.02
N PHE A 65 36.79 19.45 9.14
CA PHE A 65 36.59 19.90 7.77
C PHE A 65 35.78 21.20 7.67
N GLY A 66 34.69 21.34 8.44
CA GLY A 66 33.91 22.59 8.50
C GLY A 66 34.73 23.78 9.03
N VAL A 67 35.59 23.54 10.01
CA VAL A 67 36.53 24.54 10.53
C VAL A 67 37.58 24.91 9.47
N LEU A 68 38.14 23.93 8.75
CA LEU A 68 39.13 24.17 7.70
C LEU A 68 38.54 24.95 6.51
N VAL A 69 37.32 24.65 6.07
CA VAL A 69 36.61 25.40 5.01
C VAL A 69 36.29 26.82 5.46
N GLY A 70 35.80 26.99 6.70
CA GLY A 70 35.58 28.30 7.31
C GLY A 70 36.86 29.14 7.33
N LEU A 71 37.97 28.55 7.78
CA LEU A 71 39.28 29.21 7.83
C LEU A 71 39.88 29.50 6.45
N PHE A 72 39.56 28.70 5.43
CA PHE A 72 40.03 28.94 4.06
C PHE A 72 39.22 30.04 3.34
N CYS A 73 37.94 30.18 3.64
CA CYS A 73 37.08 31.20 3.00
C CYS A 73 37.13 32.57 3.69
N PHE A 74 37.39 32.62 5.01
CA PHE A 74 37.38 33.85 5.82
C PHE A 74 38.39 34.94 5.37
N PRO A 75 39.63 34.63 4.95
CA PRO A 75 40.62 35.64 4.56
C PRO A 75 40.31 36.36 3.24
N PHE A 76 39.42 35.80 2.40
CA PHE A 76 39.14 36.33 1.06
C PHE A 76 37.94 37.30 1.00
N LEU A 77 37.17 37.42 2.08
CA LEU A 77 36.02 38.34 2.17
C LEU A 77 36.41 39.82 2.40
N PRO A 78 37.44 40.17 3.20
CA PRO A 78 37.79 41.57 3.42
C PRO A 78 38.61 42.19 2.28
N SER A 79 39.45 41.40 1.60
CA SER A 79 40.46 41.87 0.63
C SER A 79 39.88 42.36 -0.71
N VAL A 80 38.61 42.05 -1.01
CA VAL A 80 37.91 42.56 -2.20
C VAL A 80 37.36 43.99 -1.99
N SER A 81 37.31 44.49 -0.76
CA SER A 81 36.62 45.76 -0.44
C SER A 81 37.52 46.99 -0.27
N ALA A 82 38.84 46.82 -0.14
CA ALA A 82 39.75 47.91 0.24
C ALA A 82 40.43 48.68 -0.92
N GLU A 83 40.43 48.17 -2.16
CA GLU A 83 41.01 48.90 -3.30
C GLU A 83 40.04 48.97 -4.50
N LYS A 84 39.24 50.02 -4.53
CA LYS A 84 38.06 50.17 -5.41
C LYS A 84 38.33 50.50 -6.88
N GLU A 85 39.58 50.65 -7.34
CA GLU A 85 39.81 51.14 -8.72
C GLU A 85 40.82 50.40 -9.60
N ARG A 86 41.53 49.34 -9.14
CA ARG A 86 42.51 48.65 -10.01
C ARG A 86 42.26 47.17 -10.34
N PHE A 87 41.29 46.50 -9.72
CA PHE A 87 41.03 45.07 -9.96
C PHE A 87 40.00 44.79 -11.07
N ARG A 88 40.16 45.46 -12.22
CA ARG A 88 39.34 45.23 -13.43
C ARG A 88 40.03 44.36 -14.48
N THR A 89 40.95 43.49 -14.09
CA THR A 89 41.75 42.65 -15.01
C THR A 89 41.72 41.18 -14.61
N ARG A 90 42.05 40.30 -15.57
CA ARG A 90 42.14 38.82 -15.57
C ARG A 90 42.28 38.10 -14.22
N LYS A 91 42.92 38.70 -13.20
CA LYS A 91 42.99 38.17 -11.83
C LYS A 91 41.62 37.96 -11.17
N SER A 92 40.62 38.82 -11.40
CA SER A 92 39.28 38.66 -10.81
C SER A 92 38.53 37.47 -11.43
N MET A 93 38.68 37.27 -12.75
CA MET A 93 38.17 36.09 -13.44
C MET A 93 38.95 34.82 -13.07
N PHE A 94 40.25 34.92 -12.83
CA PHE A 94 41.07 33.80 -12.33
C PHE A 94 40.68 33.42 -10.90
N LEU A 95 40.42 34.39 -10.02
CA LEU A 95 39.94 34.14 -8.66
C LEU A 95 38.56 33.49 -8.67
N LEU A 96 37.66 33.96 -9.56
CA LEU A 96 36.33 33.38 -9.77
C LEU A 96 36.43 31.95 -10.33
N ALA A 97 37.35 31.71 -11.28
CA ALA A 97 37.62 30.38 -11.80
C ALA A 97 38.17 29.45 -10.71
N ILE A 98 39.05 29.93 -9.82
CA ILE A 98 39.56 29.16 -8.68
C ILE A 98 38.45 28.88 -7.66
N THR A 99 37.59 29.86 -7.34
CA THR A 99 36.47 29.64 -6.40
C THR A 99 35.43 28.71 -7.00
N ALA A 100 35.12 28.82 -8.28
CA ALA A 100 34.27 27.87 -8.99
C ALA A 100 34.90 26.47 -9.03
N THR A 101 36.20 26.37 -9.32
CA THR A 101 36.91 25.08 -9.35
C THR A 101 37.02 24.45 -7.97
N ALA A 102 37.26 25.25 -6.92
CA ALA A 102 37.27 24.79 -5.54
C ALA A 102 35.87 24.39 -5.05
N ALA A 103 34.82 25.13 -5.45
CA ALA A 103 33.43 24.77 -5.18
C ALA A 103 33.04 23.47 -5.90
N THR A 104 33.48 23.29 -7.15
CA THR A 104 33.29 22.04 -7.91
C THR A 104 34.09 20.89 -7.31
N ALA A 105 35.33 21.11 -6.86
CA ALA A 105 36.13 20.09 -6.19
C ALA A 105 35.56 19.72 -4.82
N LEU A 106 35.02 20.68 -4.07
CA LEU A 106 34.28 20.46 -2.83
C LEU A 106 32.94 19.77 -3.08
N LEU A 107 32.28 20.04 -4.20
CA LEU A 107 31.08 19.31 -4.66
C LEU A 107 31.44 17.85 -5.00
N LEU A 108 32.54 17.61 -5.70
CA LEU A 108 33.03 16.26 -6.02
C LEU A 108 33.47 15.51 -4.76
N LEU A 109 34.12 16.18 -3.80
CA LEU A 109 34.50 15.60 -2.50
C LEU A 109 33.28 15.37 -1.60
N ALA A 110 32.29 16.27 -1.63
CA ALA A 110 31.01 16.10 -0.97
C ALA A 110 30.27 14.88 -1.51
N ILE A 111 30.21 14.75 -2.84
CA ILE A 111 29.62 13.59 -3.53
C ILE A 111 30.36 12.29 -3.19
N TYR A 112 31.69 12.35 -3.06
CA TYR A 112 32.51 11.24 -2.57
C TYR A 112 32.21 10.86 -1.09
N LEU A 113 31.84 11.83 -0.24
CA LEU A 113 31.51 11.63 1.18
C LEU A 113 30.02 11.38 1.47
N LEU A 114 29.13 11.41 0.45
CA LEU A 114 27.66 11.29 0.57
C LEU A 114 27.17 9.88 0.96
N GLY A 115 28.06 8.91 1.13
CA GLY A 115 27.74 7.48 1.21
C GLY A 115 27.08 6.96 2.50
N GLU A 116 27.10 7.66 3.65
CA GLU A 116 26.71 7.02 4.92
C GLU A 116 25.79 7.82 5.88
N SER A 117 25.43 9.08 5.60
CA SER A 117 24.59 9.84 6.57
C SER A 117 23.69 10.89 5.93
N LEU A 118 22.37 10.66 6.04
CA LEU A 118 21.29 11.56 5.61
C LEU A 118 21.43 12.98 6.20
N TRP A 119 22.03 13.09 7.40
CA TRP A 119 22.27 14.38 8.08
C TRP A 119 23.38 15.19 7.42
N ILE A 120 24.42 14.53 6.91
CA ILE A 120 25.53 15.18 6.19
C ILE A 120 25.03 15.72 4.85
N SER A 121 24.22 14.94 4.13
CA SER A 121 23.57 15.38 2.88
C SER A 121 22.68 16.60 3.11
N SER A 122 21.94 16.61 4.21
CA SER A 122 21.02 17.70 4.58
C SER A 122 21.72 18.98 5.01
N LEU A 123 22.98 18.91 5.45
CA LEU A 123 23.80 20.07 5.85
C LEU A 123 24.70 20.58 4.71
N LEU A 124 25.25 19.68 3.89
CA LEU A 124 26.14 20.05 2.78
C LEU A 124 25.39 20.61 1.58
N LEU A 125 24.18 20.13 1.29
CA LEU A 125 23.38 20.65 0.18
C LEU A 125 23.07 22.15 0.39
N PRO A 126 22.58 22.61 1.57
CA PRO A 126 22.46 24.05 1.87
C PRO A 126 23.78 24.83 1.81
N MET A 127 24.92 24.24 2.18
CA MET A 127 26.22 24.91 2.06
C MET A 127 26.67 25.08 0.61
N LEU A 128 26.52 24.05 -0.23
CA LEU A 128 26.78 24.14 -1.67
C LEU A 128 25.82 25.13 -2.33
N PHE A 129 24.56 25.19 -1.90
CA PHE A 129 23.60 26.22 -2.28
C PHE A 129 24.04 27.62 -1.85
N ALA A 130 24.55 27.78 -0.64
CA ALA A 130 25.09 29.05 -0.16
C ALA A 130 26.26 29.51 -1.04
N VAL A 131 27.14 28.60 -1.46
CA VAL A 131 28.27 28.88 -2.34
C VAL A 131 27.80 29.27 -3.75
N CYS A 132 26.83 28.58 -4.34
CA CYS A 132 26.26 28.95 -5.64
C CYS A 132 25.52 30.30 -5.60
N ILE A 133 24.75 30.57 -4.53
CA ILE A 133 24.07 31.87 -4.32
C ILE A 133 25.10 32.98 -4.14
N CYS A 134 26.15 32.76 -3.34
CA CYS A 134 27.23 33.73 -3.15
C CYS A 134 27.98 33.99 -4.47
N SER A 135 28.24 32.93 -5.24
CA SER A 135 28.93 33.04 -6.54
C SER A 135 28.08 33.78 -7.57
N GLY A 136 26.78 33.49 -7.64
CA GLY A 136 25.82 34.20 -8.49
C GLY A 136 25.65 35.66 -8.09
N TYR A 137 25.62 35.95 -6.78
CA TYR A 137 25.59 37.31 -6.25
C TYR A 137 26.83 38.11 -6.66
N VAL A 138 28.02 37.52 -6.53
CA VAL A 138 29.29 38.13 -6.95
C VAL A 138 29.32 38.37 -8.46
N LEU A 139 28.78 37.44 -9.25
CA LEU A 139 28.68 37.60 -10.71
C LEU A 139 27.74 38.75 -11.09
N LEU A 140 26.53 38.78 -10.52
CA LEU A 140 25.51 39.81 -10.77
C LEU A 140 25.95 41.20 -10.31
N ALA A 141 26.59 41.29 -9.13
CA ALA A 141 27.13 42.54 -8.59
C ALA A 141 28.23 43.13 -9.48
N ASN A 142 28.96 42.29 -10.21
CA ASN A 142 29.99 42.73 -11.16
C ASN A 142 29.44 43.08 -12.55
N ILE A 143 28.32 42.47 -12.97
CA ILE A 143 27.71 42.68 -14.29
C ILE A 143 26.79 43.91 -14.32
N THR A 144 26.11 44.24 -13.21
CA THR A 144 25.10 45.31 -13.19
C THR A 144 25.61 46.56 -12.47
N SER A 145 25.92 47.59 -13.25
CA SER A 145 26.33 48.92 -12.75
C SER A 145 25.19 49.73 -12.10
N ILE A 146 23.96 49.20 -12.09
CA ILE A 146 22.76 49.86 -11.55
C ILE A 146 22.40 49.25 -10.20
N ARG A 147 22.97 49.82 -9.11
CA ARG A 147 22.80 49.37 -7.71
C ARG A 147 21.35 49.13 -7.26
N LEU A 148 20.37 49.77 -7.90
CA LEU A 148 18.95 49.68 -7.55
C LEU A 148 18.27 48.36 -7.96
N LEU A 149 18.82 47.64 -8.94
CA LEU A 149 18.26 46.36 -9.42
C LEU A 149 18.95 45.13 -8.78
N ASN A 150 20.11 45.31 -8.17
CA ASN A 150 20.94 44.21 -7.66
C ASN A 150 20.29 43.49 -6.48
N LEU A 151 19.58 44.19 -5.59
CA LEU A 151 18.91 43.57 -4.46
C LEU A 151 17.67 42.77 -4.92
N PRO A 152 16.73 43.31 -5.72
CA PRO A 152 15.65 42.50 -6.28
C PRO A 152 16.16 41.31 -7.10
N LEU A 153 17.17 41.48 -7.97
CA LEU A 153 17.70 40.38 -8.79
C LEU A 153 18.45 39.33 -7.97
N ALA A 154 19.17 39.72 -6.92
CA ALA A 154 19.82 38.78 -6.02
C ALA A 154 18.82 38.00 -5.17
N THR A 155 17.81 38.70 -4.62
CA THR A 155 16.73 38.05 -3.88
C THR A 155 15.92 37.14 -4.80
N SER A 156 15.58 37.58 -6.01
CA SER A 156 14.93 36.75 -7.02
C SER A 156 15.79 35.57 -7.47
N GLY A 157 17.11 35.74 -7.57
CA GLY A 157 18.05 34.66 -7.90
C GLY A 157 18.19 33.63 -6.78
N ALA A 158 18.21 34.07 -5.51
CA ALA A 158 18.18 33.18 -4.35
C ALA A 158 16.82 32.47 -4.22
N VAL A 159 15.71 33.17 -4.48
CA VAL A 159 14.36 32.59 -4.50
C VAL A 159 14.21 31.59 -5.64
N ALA A 160 14.65 31.93 -6.86
CA ALA A 160 14.62 31.02 -8.00
C ALA A 160 15.56 29.83 -7.82
N GLY A 161 16.75 30.04 -7.25
CA GLY A 161 17.68 28.96 -6.90
C GLY A 161 17.11 28.03 -5.83
N GLY A 162 16.45 28.59 -4.80
CA GLY A 162 15.71 27.84 -3.80
C GLY A 162 14.51 27.08 -4.39
N LEU A 163 13.80 27.67 -5.35
CA LEU A 163 12.67 27.04 -6.04
C LEU A 163 13.13 25.88 -6.92
N VAL A 164 14.21 26.06 -7.70
CA VAL A 164 14.81 25.00 -8.53
C VAL A 164 15.37 23.89 -7.66
N ALA A 165 16.01 24.22 -6.53
CA ALA A 165 16.45 23.26 -5.53
C ALA A 165 15.28 22.47 -4.95
N ALA A 166 14.20 23.15 -4.57
CA ALA A 166 12.99 22.52 -4.06
C ALA A 166 12.35 21.60 -5.11
N ILE A 167 12.32 22.01 -6.38
CA ILE A 167 11.82 21.20 -7.49
C ILE A 167 12.73 19.99 -7.75
N LEU A 168 14.06 20.14 -7.71
CA LEU A 168 15.01 19.05 -7.90
C LEU A 168 14.98 18.06 -6.73
N SER A 169 14.90 18.56 -5.49
CA SER A 169 14.69 17.74 -4.30
C SER A 169 13.32 17.07 -4.34
N ALA A 170 12.27 17.75 -4.79
CA ALA A 170 10.96 17.15 -5.00
C ALA A 170 10.99 16.11 -6.12
N LEU A 171 11.75 16.30 -7.20
CA LEU A 171 11.97 15.31 -8.27
C LEU A 171 12.70 14.06 -7.75
N LEU A 172 13.82 14.24 -7.03
CA LEU A 172 14.59 13.15 -6.40
C LEU A 172 13.79 12.44 -5.31
N LEU A 173 12.94 13.17 -4.60
CA LEU A 173 12.07 12.61 -3.58
C LEU A 173 10.84 11.94 -4.20
N ASN A 174 10.33 12.42 -5.35
CA ASN A 174 9.29 11.77 -6.16
C ASN A 174 9.81 10.45 -6.78
N LEU A 175 11.06 10.43 -7.25
CA LEU A 175 11.78 9.19 -7.61
C LEU A 175 11.88 8.20 -6.44
N ARG A 176 12.00 8.71 -5.21
CA ARG A 176 11.92 7.89 -3.98
C ARG A 176 10.48 7.57 -3.56
N MET A 177 9.48 8.34 -4.02
CA MET A 177 8.05 8.16 -3.68
C MET A 177 7.38 7.04 -4.48
N HIS A 178 7.94 6.65 -5.63
CA HIS A 178 7.66 5.32 -6.18
C HIS A 178 8.00 4.18 -5.18
N PHE A 179 8.73 4.49 -4.09
CA PHE A 179 9.14 3.53 -3.06
C PHE A 179 8.72 3.90 -1.62
N SER A 180 7.46 4.27 -1.34
CA SER A 180 6.80 4.15 0.00
C SER A 180 6.67 5.33 0.98
N ILE A 181 6.86 6.59 0.61
CA ILE A 181 6.69 7.68 1.59
C ILE A 181 5.34 8.39 1.42
N ASP A 182 4.59 8.56 2.52
CA ASP A 182 3.41 9.45 2.59
C ASP A 182 3.76 10.84 2.08
N GLU A 183 2.92 11.40 1.19
CA GLU A 183 3.04 12.74 0.60
C GLU A 183 3.33 13.84 1.64
N GLY A 184 2.95 13.62 2.91
CA GLY A 184 3.23 14.48 4.05
C GLY A 184 4.72 14.63 4.40
N TYR A 185 5.54 13.58 4.27
CA TYR A 185 6.99 13.67 4.50
C TYR A 185 7.69 14.39 3.35
N LEU A 186 7.29 14.15 2.10
CA LEU A 186 7.79 14.91 0.93
C LEU A 186 7.61 16.41 1.17
N PHE A 187 6.41 16.78 1.57
CA PHE A 187 6.08 18.16 1.84
C PHE A 187 6.84 18.73 3.05
N LEU A 188 6.96 17.98 4.15
CA LEU A 188 7.74 18.39 5.32
C LEU A 188 9.23 18.56 4.97
N TYR A 189 9.82 17.63 4.21
CA TYR A 189 11.20 17.74 3.73
C TYR A 189 11.38 18.91 2.76
N SER A 190 10.45 19.13 1.84
CA SER A 190 10.48 20.30 0.95
C SER A 190 10.42 21.60 1.75
N ILE A 191 9.59 21.69 2.79
CA ILE A 191 9.57 22.85 3.70
C ILE A 191 10.88 22.99 4.45
N LEU A 192 11.38 21.91 5.06
CA LEU A 192 12.63 21.91 5.82
C LEU A 192 13.85 22.22 4.95
N LEU A 193 13.81 21.92 3.66
CA LEU A 193 14.87 22.27 2.69
C LEU A 193 14.69 23.69 2.13
N CYS A 194 13.46 24.19 2.01
CA CYS A 194 13.17 25.58 1.63
C CYS A 194 13.53 26.56 2.76
N ALA A 195 13.31 26.19 4.02
CA ALA A 195 13.51 27.07 5.16
C ALA A 195 14.95 27.61 5.29
N PRO A 196 16.02 26.79 5.19
CA PRO A 196 17.40 27.26 5.18
C PRO A 196 17.70 28.22 4.02
N GLY A 197 17.17 27.95 2.82
CA GLY A 197 17.34 28.82 1.66
C GLY A 197 16.68 30.20 1.86
N ILE A 198 15.48 30.21 2.43
CA ILE A 198 14.76 31.44 2.79
C ILE A 198 15.51 32.20 3.90
N ILE A 199 15.90 31.50 4.98
CA ILE A 199 16.66 32.08 6.10
C ILE A 199 17.98 32.68 5.60
N LEU A 200 18.74 31.96 4.78
CA LEU A 200 20.00 32.43 4.22
C LEU A 200 19.78 33.66 3.31
N GLY A 201 18.75 33.65 2.47
CA GLY A 201 18.40 34.80 1.64
C GLY A 201 18.07 36.04 2.48
N VAL A 202 17.34 35.87 3.58
CA VAL A 202 17.02 36.93 4.55
C VAL A 202 18.28 37.43 5.26
N VAL A 203 19.13 36.52 5.76
CA VAL A 203 20.38 36.88 6.45
C VAL A 203 21.32 37.63 5.52
N VAL A 204 21.50 37.18 4.28
CA VAL A 204 22.33 37.87 3.28
C VAL A 204 21.75 39.25 2.96
N SER A 205 20.43 39.36 2.79
CA SER A 205 19.76 40.66 2.54
C SER A 205 19.94 41.63 3.71
N LEU A 206 19.75 41.17 4.95
CA LEU A 206 19.96 41.95 6.17
C LEU A 206 21.43 42.37 6.30
N PHE A 207 22.37 41.44 6.05
CA PHE A 207 23.79 41.73 6.13
C PHE A 207 24.24 42.77 5.10
N VAL A 208 23.71 42.70 3.87
CA VAL A 208 23.97 43.72 2.84
C VAL A 208 23.42 45.09 3.26
N GLN A 209 22.22 45.14 3.83
CA GLN A 209 21.62 46.38 4.34
C GLN A 209 22.41 46.97 5.51
N VAL A 210 22.83 46.15 6.47
CA VAL A 210 23.65 46.55 7.63
C VAL A 210 25.02 47.03 7.18
N ARG A 211 25.67 46.31 6.26
CA ARG A 211 26.95 46.72 5.67
C ARG A 211 26.83 48.06 4.97
N ASP A 212 25.79 48.28 4.18
CA ASP A 212 25.58 49.55 3.46
C ASP A 212 25.31 50.72 4.45
N LEU A 213 24.70 50.44 5.60
CA LEU A 213 24.53 51.36 6.73
C LEU A 213 25.86 51.69 7.41
N LEU A 214 26.68 50.67 7.70
CA LEU A 214 27.96 50.80 8.40
C LEU A 214 29.07 51.38 7.52
N ALA A 215 29.05 51.12 6.21
CA ALA A 215 30.04 51.62 5.26
C ALA A 215 29.95 53.14 5.01
N GLY A 216 29.07 53.85 5.73
CA GLY A 216 29.07 55.31 5.80
C GLY A 216 28.89 55.98 4.44
N ASN A 217 28.16 55.35 3.50
CA ASN A 217 27.79 55.97 2.23
C ASN A 217 26.80 57.12 2.51
N LYS A 218 27.32 58.27 2.95
CA LYS A 218 26.59 59.50 3.27
C LYS A 218 25.89 60.14 2.06
N SER A 219 26.00 59.60 0.84
CA SER A 219 25.58 60.29 -0.38
C SER A 219 24.08 60.24 -0.71
N ARG A 220 23.23 59.69 0.16
CA ARG A 220 21.77 59.97 0.21
C ARG A 220 21.20 59.23 1.41
N SER A 221 21.16 59.89 2.56
CA SER A 221 20.37 59.43 3.70
C SER A 221 18.89 59.39 3.30
N ARG A 222 18.44 58.27 2.76
CA ARG A 222 17.02 57.94 2.83
C ARG A 222 16.73 57.75 4.31
N SER A 223 15.81 58.55 4.83
CA SER A 223 15.36 58.51 6.22
C SER A 223 15.09 57.06 6.66
N PRO A 224 15.44 56.66 7.89
CA PRO A 224 15.16 55.34 8.45
C PRO A 224 13.71 54.85 8.24
N GLY A 225 12.77 55.79 8.08
CA GLY A 225 11.35 55.53 7.85
C GLY A 225 10.96 54.74 6.58
N ILE A 226 11.87 54.52 5.61
CA ILE A 226 11.55 53.71 4.41
C ILE A 226 12.03 52.25 4.52
N LEU A 227 13.04 51.97 5.35
CA LEU A 227 13.58 50.61 5.52
C LEU A 227 12.70 49.76 6.45
N TRP A 228 12.17 50.36 7.50
CA TRP A 228 11.30 49.67 8.46
C TRP A 228 10.00 49.12 7.83
N PRO A 229 9.27 49.88 6.98
CA PRO A 229 8.11 49.34 6.29
C PRO A 229 8.44 48.19 5.33
N ARG A 230 9.64 48.17 4.73
CA ARG A 230 10.06 47.09 3.83
C ARG A 230 10.46 45.82 4.56
N ALA A 231 11.13 45.96 5.70
CA ALA A 231 11.41 44.83 6.59
C ALA A 231 10.12 44.26 7.17
N ILE A 232 9.18 45.12 7.61
CA ILE A 232 7.84 44.72 8.04
C ILE A 232 7.09 44.04 6.88
N PHE A 233 7.14 44.58 5.67
CA PHE A 233 6.49 43.96 4.50
C PHE A 233 7.08 42.58 4.17
N LEU A 234 8.40 42.42 4.21
CA LEU A 234 9.05 41.12 4.02
C LEU A 234 8.69 40.12 5.12
N LEU A 235 8.67 40.57 6.38
CA LEU A 235 8.24 39.74 7.51
C LEU A 235 6.76 39.34 7.36
N LEU A 236 5.89 40.28 7.00
CA LEU A 236 4.46 40.02 6.76
C LEU A 236 4.25 39.10 5.55
N ALA A 237 5.02 39.26 4.48
CA ALA A 237 4.99 38.35 3.33
C ALA A 237 5.46 36.94 3.72
N MET A 238 6.48 36.82 4.59
CA MET A 238 6.91 35.53 5.13
C MET A 238 5.86 34.90 6.03
N VAL A 239 5.25 35.68 6.94
CA VAL A 239 4.13 35.21 7.77
C VAL A 239 2.96 34.81 6.89
N LEU A 240 2.65 35.56 5.84
CA LEU A 240 1.59 35.22 4.89
C LEU A 240 1.91 33.95 4.11
N VAL A 241 3.12 33.78 3.59
CA VAL A 241 3.52 32.54 2.91
C VAL A 241 3.47 31.36 3.88
N ALA A 242 3.99 31.52 5.10
CA ALA A 242 3.90 30.50 6.13
C ALA A 242 2.43 30.19 6.50
N CYS A 243 1.57 31.20 6.63
CA CYS A 243 0.14 31.03 6.90
C CYS A 243 -0.60 30.39 5.72
N VAL A 244 -0.34 30.78 4.46
CA VAL A 244 -0.95 30.18 3.27
C VAL A 244 -0.51 28.74 3.13
N VAL A 245 0.79 28.46 3.32
CA VAL A 245 1.32 27.09 3.38
C VAL A 245 0.68 26.31 4.52
N THR A 246 0.52 26.90 5.71
CA THR A 246 -0.13 26.28 6.86
C THR A 246 -1.63 26.04 6.63
N VAL A 247 -2.34 26.98 6.01
CA VAL A 247 -3.77 26.85 5.69
C VAL A 247 -3.98 25.85 4.56
N TYR A 248 -3.13 25.87 3.53
CA TYR A 248 -3.14 24.86 2.47
C TYR A 248 -2.80 23.47 3.04
N LEU A 249 -1.84 23.38 3.97
CA LEU A 249 -1.56 22.17 4.74
C LEU A 249 -2.77 21.69 5.51
N PHE A 250 -3.38 22.55 6.32
CA PHE A 250 -4.55 22.21 7.10
C PHE A 250 -5.73 21.81 6.20
N SER A 251 -5.91 22.47 5.06
CA SER A 251 -6.95 22.16 4.07
C SER A 251 -6.69 20.84 3.35
N TYR A 252 -5.48 20.62 2.81
CA TYR A 252 -5.06 19.38 2.16
C TYR A 252 -5.09 18.19 3.14
N TRP A 253 -4.69 18.41 4.40
CA TRP A 253 -4.77 17.40 5.46
C TRP A 253 -6.18 17.22 6.02
N HIS A 254 -7.11 18.13 5.76
CA HIS A 254 -8.52 18.00 6.07
C HIS A 254 -9.27 17.29 4.93
N THR A 255 -8.88 17.50 3.67
CA THR A 255 -9.38 16.71 2.53
C THR A 255 -8.82 15.29 2.51
N LEU A 256 -7.57 15.06 2.95
CA LEU A 256 -7.02 13.72 3.18
C LEU A 256 -7.59 13.06 4.44
N GLY A 257 -7.92 13.87 5.45
CA GLY A 257 -8.58 13.43 6.67
C GLY A 257 -10.07 13.28 6.42
N ILE A 258 -10.43 12.20 5.72
CA ILE A 258 -11.77 11.60 5.57
C ILE A 258 -12.77 12.23 6.55
N GLY A 259 -13.32 13.36 6.15
CA GLY A 259 -14.43 14.04 6.80
C GLY A 259 -15.71 13.48 6.21
N SER A 260 -15.86 12.15 6.19
CA SER A 260 -17.19 11.58 6.19
C SER A 260 -17.55 11.42 7.66
N THR A 261 -18.40 12.31 8.16
CA THR A 261 -19.34 11.91 9.22
C THR A 261 -19.90 10.57 8.78
N GLY A 262 -19.55 9.50 9.50
CA GLY A 262 -19.99 8.16 9.15
C GLY A 262 -21.49 8.19 8.98
N GLU A 263 -21.97 7.76 7.82
CA GLU A 263 -23.35 7.33 7.73
C GLU A 263 -23.45 6.12 8.67
N GLU A 264 -24.05 6.36 9.84
CA GLU A 264 -24.45 5.31 10.77
C GLU A 264 -25.39 4.36 10.01
N GLY A 265 -24.95 3.12 9.77
CA GLY A 265 -25.82 2.08 9.24
C GLY A 265 -25.22 1.13 8.20
N GLN A 266 -23.98 1.32 7.74
CA GLN A 266 -23.37 0.31 6.85
C GLN A 266 -23.02 -0.95 7.64
N MET A 267 -23.65 -2.07 7.29
CA MET A 267 -23.33 -3.37 7.84
C MET A 267 -21.87 -3.73 7.55
N PHE A 268 -21.22 -4.35 8.53
CA PHE A 268 -19.84 -4.84 8.44
C PHE A 268 -19.67 -5.92 7.33
N PHE A 269 -20.76 -6.66 7.07
CA PHE A 269 -20.88 -7.66 6.02
C PHE A 269 -22.10 -7.36 5.14
N ILE A 270 -21.99 -7.67 3.85
CA ILE A 270 -23.18 -8.13 3.12
C ILE A 270 -23.26 -9.63 3.45
N GLU A 271 -24.28 -10.02 4.22
CA GLU A 271 -24.42 -11.32 4.88
C GLU A 271 -23.98 -12.49 3.98
N PRO A 272 -23.19 -13.46 4.45
CA PRO A 272 -22.88 -14.65 3.69
C PRO A 272 -24.15 -15.48 3.49
N THR A 273 -24.45 -15.94 2.26
CA THR A 273 -25.48 -16.96 2.09
C THR A 273 -24.86 -18.26 2.60
N PRO A 274 -25.54 -19.02 3.48
CA PRO A 274 -25.07 -20.35 3.82
C PRO A 274 -24.95 -21.18 2.53
N LEU A 275 -23.84 -21.90 2.38
CA LEU A 275 -23.65 -22.81 1.24
C LEU A 275 -24.84 -23.78 1.15
N SER A 276 -25.57 -23.74 0.04
CA SER A 276 -26.72 -24.63 -0.16
C SER A 276 -26.23 -26.06 -0.41
N THR A 277 -26.62 -26.98 0.47
CA THR A 277 -26.57 -28.45 0.29
C THR A 277 -25.25 -29.21 0.41
N GLU A 278 -24.14 -28.61 0.88
CA GLU A 278 -23.09 -29.46 1.45
C GLU A 278 -23.63 -30.07 2.74
N ALA A 279 -24.03 -31.33 2.65
CA ALA A 279 -24.36 -32.13 3.81
C ALA A 279 -23.19 -32.04 4.80
N SER A 280 -23.51 -31.51 5.98
CA SER A 280 -22.77 -31.50 7.24
C SER A 280 -22.25 -32.89 7.70
N ASP A 281 -22.14 -33.87 6.81
CA ASP A 281 -22.22 -35.29 7.11
C ASP A 281 -20.89 -35.96 7.47
N ALA A 282 -19.85 -35.18 7.75
CA ALA A 282 -18.76 -35.70 8.56
C ALA A 282 -18.45 -34.67 9.66
N PRO A 283 -18.61 -34.99 10.96
CA PRO A 283 -17.87 -34.28 11.98
C PRO A 283 -16.40 -34.35 11.57
N THR A 284 -15.80 -33.21 11.23
CA THR A 284 -14.37 -33.10 11.05
C THR A 284 -13.77 -33.55 12.37
N ARG A 285 -13.18 -34.75 12.36
CA ARG A 285 -12.53 -35.36 13.51
C ARG A 285 -11.57 -34.32 14.09
N ASP A 286 -11.65 -34.02 15.38
CA ASP A 286 -10.69 -33.13 16.05
C ASP A 286 -9.28 -33.64 15.70
N VAL A 287 -8.55 -32.87 14.89
CA VAL A 287 -7.25 -33.32 14.38
C VAL A 287 -6.19 -33.05 15.43
N TYR A 288 -6.33 -31.94 16.17
CA TYR A 288 -5.39 -31.52 17.20
C TYR A 288 -6.07 -31.41 18.56
N ASP A 289 -5.66 -32.28 19.48
CA ASP A 289 -5.91 -32.14 20.90
C ASP A 289 -4.74 -31.39 21.57
N ARG A 290 -4.93 -30.99 22.84
CA ARG A 290 -3.87 -30.34 23.63
C ARG A 290 -2.55 -31.10 23.64
N GLU A 291 -2.58 -32.45 23.68
CA GLU A 291 -1.36 -33.25 23.74
C GLU A 291 -0.55 -33.12 22.45
N LYS A 292 -1.20 -33.13 21.29
CA LYS A 292 -0.54 -32.89 20.00
C LYS A 292 0.00 -31.47 19.89
N ILE A 293 -0.75 -30.45 20.32
CA ILE A 293 -0.25 -29.08 20.34
C ILE A 293 1.01 -28.99 21.20
N VAL A 294 0.99 -29.56 22.41
CA VAL A 294 2.17 -29.61 23.29
C VAL A 294 3.33 -30.36 22.63
N SER A 295 3.07 -31.46 21.92
CA SER A 295 4.11 -32.20 21.19
C SER A 295 4.78 -31.35 20.12
N LEU A 296 4.00 -30.60 19.33
CA LEU A 296 4.54 -29.71 18.28
C LEU A 296 5.41 -28.61 18.89
N LEU A 297 4.97 -28.02 20.00
CA LEU A 297 5.70 -26.96 20.69
C LEU A 297 7.02 -27.42 21.33
N ARG A 298 7.16 -28.71 21.65
CA ARG A 298 8.42 -29.27 22.19
C ARG A 298 9.55 -29.30 21.17
N ASP A 299 9.20 -29.37 19.89
CA ASP A 299 10.18 -29.40 18.79
C ASP A 299 10.64 -27.99 18.38
N GLN A 300 10.05 -26.94 18.98
CA GLN A 300 10.36 -25.54 18.70
C GLN A 300 11.44 -24.96 19.62
N SER A 301 11.85 -23.73 19.31
CA SER A 301 12.72 -22.95 20.18
C SER A 301 12.07 -22.73 21.56
N GLU A 302 12.85 -22.94 22.63
CA GLU A 302 12.43 -22.71 24.02
C GLU A 302 12.29 -21.20 24.34
N THR A 303 11.28 -20.55 23.77
CA THR A 303 10.92 -19.16 24.08
C THR A 303 10.05 -19.09 25.33
N ILE A 304 9.93 -17.91 25.93
CA ILE A 304 9.05 -17.70 27.10
C ILE A 304 7.59 -18.07 26.78
N ASP A 305 7.13 -17.79 25.56
CA ASP A 305 5.75 -17.98 25.13
C ASP A 305 5.46 -19.47 24.87
N THR A 306 6.40 -20.16 24.20
CA THR A 306 6.35 -21.61 23.96
C THR A 306 6.33 -22.39 25.28
N LEU A 307 7.27 -22.10 26.18
CA LEU A 307 7.39 -22.80 27.47
C LEU A 307 6.19 -22.54 28.39
N THR A 308 5.68 -21.29 28.42
CA THR A 308 4.47 -20.98 29.19
C THR A 308 3.28 -21.72 28.61
N THR A 309 3.11 -21.74 27.29
CA THR A 309 2.02 -22.48 26.63
C THR A 309 2.07 -23.97 26.95
N ILE A 310 3.25 -24.61 26.85
CA ILE A 310 3.44 -26.01 27.26
C ILE A 310 3.00 -26.22 28.71
N TYR A 311 3.45 -25.36 29.63
CA TYR A 311 3.11 -25.48 31.04
C TYR A 311 1.61 -25.32 31.31
N ILE A 312 0.95 -24.32 30.70
CA ILE A 312 -0.48 -24.08 30.88
C ILE A 312 -1.31 -25.28 30.38
N LEU A 313 -0.98 -25.81 29.19
CA LEU A 313 -1.73 -26.88 28.56
C LEU A 313 -1.46 -28.27 29.16
N SER A 314 -0.22 -28.58 29.53
CA SER A 314 0.19 -29.93 29.99
C SER A 314 0.41 -30.06 31.49
N GLY A 315 0.64 -28.96 32.21
CA GLY A 315 1.06 -28.97 33.61
C GLY A 315 2.51 -29.40 33.84
N GLU A 316 3.35 -29.47 32.79
CA GLU A 316 4.74 -29.90 32.89
C GLU A 316 5.61 -28.90 33.69
N GLU A 317 5.91 -29.22 34.95
CA GLU A 317 6.65 -28.34 35.87
C GLU A 317 8.01 -27.87 35.35
N GLU A 318 8.71 -28.67 34.54
CA GLU A 318 10.00 -28.28 33.97
C GLU A 318 9.85 -27.09 33.03
N ALA A 319 8.85 -27.09 32.15
CA ALA A 319 8.56 -25.98 31.26
C ALA A 319 8.22 -24.70 32.07
N GLY A 320 7.42 -24.83 33.13
CA GLY A 320 7.10 -23.73 34.04
C GLY A 320 8.34 -23.15 34.73
N ARG A 321 9.26 -24.01 35.22
CA ARG A 321 10.53 -23.56 35.81
C ARG A 321 11.44 -22.84 34.81
N LYS A 322 11.59 -23.38 33.60
CA LYS A 322 12.39 -22.73 32.54
C LYS A 322 11.80 -21.37 32.13
N ALA A 323 10.48 -21.28 31.99
CA ALA A 323 9.77 -20.03 31.70
C ALA A 323 10.01 -18.98 32.80
N ARG A 324 9.88 -19.39 34.08
CA ARG A 324 10.22 -18.55 35.24
C ARG A 324 11.68 -18.10 35.20
N ASP A 325 12.64 -18.97 34.91
CA ASP A 325 14.06 -18.61 34.84
C ASP A 325 14.34 -17.57 33.74
N ILE A 326 13.69 -17.68 32.56
CA ILE A 326 13.79 -16.68 31.49
C ILE A 326 13.24 -15.32 31.95
N LEU A 327 12.10 -15.30 32.65
CA LEU A 327 11.50 -14.06 33.18
C LEU A 327 12.39 -13.39 34.24
N VAL A 328 12.92 -14.18 35.18
CA VAL A 328 13.82 -13.67 36.23
C VAL A 328 15.11 -13.13 35.63
N GLN A 329 15.70 -13.84 34.66
CA GLN A 329 16.89 -13.39 33.95
C GLN A 329 16.62 -12.08 33.17
N ALA A 330 15.50 -11.99 32.45
CA ALA A 330 15.13 -10.75 31.75
C ALA A 330 14.97 -9.56 32.69
N ALA A 331 14.43 -9.79 33.90
CA ALA A 331 14.34 -8.77 34.95
C ALA A 331 15.70 -8.40 35.57
N GLN A 332 16.64 -9.36 35.67
CA GLN A 332 18.03 -9.09 36.10
C GLN A 332 18.81 -8.25 35.11
N ASP A 333 18.56 -8.47 33.82
CA ASP A 333 19.23 -7.79 32.71
C ASP A 333 18.60 -6.43 32.36
N ASP A 334 17.56 -6.01 33.10
CA ASP A 334 16.74 -4.83 32.78
C ASP A 334 16.34 -4.80 31.30
N LYS A 335 15.94 -5.96 30.77
CA LYS A 335 15.67 -6.13 29.34
C LYS A 335 14.66 -5.08 28.85
N TYR A 336 14.97 -4.44 27.73
CA TYR A 336 14.19 -3.34 27.12
C TYR A 336 14.18 -1.99 27.85
N CYS A 337 14.97 -1.78 28.91
CA CYS A 337 15.08 -0.49 29.60
C CYS A 337 16.15 0.47 29.00
N ASP A 338 16.95 0.03 28.03
CA ASP A 338 17.98 0.87 27.37
C ASP A 338 17.39 1.74 26.24
N LEU A 339 16.98 2.96 26.60
CA LEU A 339 16.37 3.95 25.70
C LEU A 339 17.26 4.36 24.51
N ALA A 340 18.59 4.19 24.59
CA ALA A 340 19.51 4.60 23.52
C ALA A 340 19.48 3.66 22.31
N LYS A 341 18.92 2.45 22.46
CA LYS A 341 18.94 1.39 21.44
C LYS A 341 17.57 0.93 20.98
N ALA A 342 16.49 1.38 21.62
CA ALA A 342 15.18 0.75 21.47
C ALA A 342 14.33 1.40 20.36
N THR A 343 14.04 0.65 19.30
CA THR A 343 12.94 0.96 18.36
C THR A 343 11.61 0.81 19.09
N LYS A 344 10.57 1.57 18.75
CA LYS A 344 9.27 1.50 19.47
C LYS A 344 8.65 0.09 19.56
N ASN A 345 9.10 -0.85 18.71
CA ASN A 345 8.71 -2.26 18.74
C ASN A 345 9.03 -2.97 20.06
N TRP A 346 9.99 -2.49 20.86
CA TRP A 346 10.31 -3.12 22.15
C TRP A 346 9.09 -3.22 23.08
N GLN A 347 8.13 -2.30 22.96
CA GLN A 347 6.90 -2.32 23.77
C GLN A 347 6.07 -3.58 23.46
N TYR A 348 6.06 -4.05 22.21
CA TYR A 348 5.39 -5.29 21.81
C TYR A 348 6.08 -6.50 22.44
N ASP A 349 7.41 -6.56 22.36
CA ASP A 349 8.18 -7.67 22.95
C ASP A 349 8.04 -7.70 24.47
N ALA A 350 8.11 -6.54 25.14
CA ALA A 350 7.92 -6.41 26.58
C ALA A 350 6.52 -6.89 27.02
N THR A 351 5.49 -6.65 26.20
CA THR A 351 4.13 -7.12 26.47
C THR A 351 4.09 -8.63 26.59
N THR A 352 4.84 -9.36 25.76
CA THR A 352 4.93 -10.83 25.83
C THR A 352 5.45 -11.31 27.20
N PHE A 353 6.44 -10.64 27.78
CA PHE A 353 6.97 -11.01 29.11
C PHE A 353 5.95 -10.75 30.23
N VAL A 354 5.30 -9.59 30.21
CA VAL A 354 4.31 -9.24 31.24
C VAL A 354 3.11 -10.18 31.16
N TYR A 355 2.62 -10.46 29.95
CA TYR A 355 1.51 -11.39 29.72
C TYR A 355 1.82 -12.80 30.24
N ASN A 356 2.99 -13.35 29.90
CA ASN A 356 3.37 -14.68 30.36
C ASN A 356 3.61 -14.73 31.88
N TYR A 357 4.09 -13.66 32.51
CA TYR A 357 4.15 -13.58 33.98
C TYR A 357 2.76 -13.71 34.61
N LEU A 358 1.75 -13.01 34.07
CA LEU A 358 0.38 -13.08 34.59
C LEU A 358 -0.17 -14.51 34.50
N LEU A 359 -0.04 -15.16 33.35
CA LEU A 359 -0.48 -16.55 33.14
C LEU A 359 0.20 -17.53 34.10
N LEU A 360 1.52 -17.44 34.23
CA LEU A 360 2.30 -18.31 35.11
C LEU A 360 1.92 -18.11 36.58
N ASN A 361 1.79 -16.85 37.01
CA ASN A 361 1.46 -16.50 38.39
C ASN A 361 0.01 -16.86 38.75
N GLU A 362 -0.93 -16.79 37.79
CA GLU A 362 -2.31 -17.28 37.98
C GLU A 362 -2.34 -18.80 38.12
N LYS A 363 -1.62 -19.52 37.25
CA LYS A 363 -1.56 -20.99 37.25
C LYS A 363 -0.90 -21.54 38.51
N ASP A 364 0.24 -20.97 38.90
CA ASP A 364 1.02 -21.38 40.07
C ASP A 364 1.69 -20.16 40.73
N PRO A 365 1.03 -19.55 41.74
CA PRO A 365 1.59 -18.43 42.48
C PRO A 365 2.89 -18.78 43.23
N GLU A 366 3.14 -20.05 43.53
CA GLU A 366 4.34 -20.50 44.26
C GLU A 366 5.55 -20.69 43.34
N LEU A 367 5.34 -20.71 42.01
CA LEU A 367 6.40 -20.80 41.01
C LEU A 367 7.45 -19.68 41.18
N PHE A 368 7.02 -18.50 41.63
CA PHE A 368 7.90 -17.36 41.87
C PHE A 368 8.19 -17.20 43.36
N SER A 369 9.48 -17.12 43.72
CA SER A 369 9.86 -16.73 45.08
C SER A 369 9.44 -15.27 45.36
N GLU A 370 9.35 -14.88 46.64
CA GLU A 370 9.09 -13.47 46.99
C GLU A 370 10.18 -12.53 46.42
N SER A 371 11.43 -12.99 46.38
CA SER A 371 12.54 -12.26 45.75
C SER A 371 12.33 -12.09 44.25
N ASP A 372 11.94 -13.18 43.56
CA ASP A 372 11.69 -13.19 42.12
C ASP A 372 10.55 -12.21 41.78
N ARG A 373 9.42 -12.30 42.49
CA ARG A 373 8.30 -11.35 42.33
C ARG A 373 8.74 -9.91 42.55
N ASN A 374 9.50 -9.66 43.62
CA ASN A 374 9.93 -8.31 43.93
C ASN A 374 10.82 -7.71 42.85
N GLN A 375 11.69 -8.53 42.25
CA GLN A 375 12.55 -8.15 41.15
C GLN A 375 11.78 -7.91 39.84
N ILE A 376 10.92 -8.87 39.45
CA ILE A 376 10.10 -8.77 38.23
C ILE A 376 9.20 -7.53 38.28
N LEU A 377 8.51 -7.29 39.40
CA LEU A 377 7.62 -6.13 39.53
C LEU A 377 8.39 -4.80 39.53
N ALA A 378 9.63 -4.77 40.04
CA ALA A 378 10.47 -3.58 39.95
C ALA A 378 10.91 -3.30 38.50
N TRP A 379 11.26 -4.35 37.74
CA TRP A 379 11.55 -4.26 36.32
C TRP A 379 10.32 -3.81 35.51
N PHE A 380 9.13 -4.36 35.77
CA PHE A 380 7.88 -3.92 35.12
C PHE A 380 7.54 -2.46 35.40
N LYS A 381 7.80 -1.97 36.61
CA LYS A 381 7.71 -0.53 36.91
C LYS A 381 8.66 0.28 36.02
N MET A 382 9.90 -0.18 35.81
CA MET A 382 10.86 0.50 34.94
C MET A 382 10.40 0.49 33.47
N LEU A 383 9.87 -0.63 32.98
CA LEU A 383 9.27 -0.72 31.64
C LEU A 383 8.14 0.29 31.47
N ASN A 384 7.24 0.39 32.46
CA ASN A 384 6.15 1.37 32.46
C ASN A 384 6.69 2.81 32.36
N GLU A 385 7.59 3.18 33.27
CA GLU A 385 8.16 4.53 33.30
C GLU A 385 8.86 4.89 31.98
N ASN A 386 9.57 3.92 31.40
CA ASN A 386 10.24 4.05 30.10
C ASN A 386 9.27 4.14 28.93
N ALA A 387 8.11 3.47 28.97
CA ALA A 387 7.10 3.55 27.91
C ALA A 387 6.60 4.99 27.72
N PHE A 388 6.53 5.80 28.79
CA PHE A 388 6.14 7.22 28.72
C PHE A 388 7.28 8.17 28.33
N VAL A 389 8.52 7.67 28.16
CA VAL A 389 9.65 8.52 27.74
C VAL A 389 9.52 8.86 26.26
N LYS A 390 9.49 10.17 25.97
CA LYS A 390 9.35 10.70 24.63
C LYS A 390 10.70 10.71 23.91
N ASN A 391 10.75 10.14 22.73
CA ASN A 391 11.86 10.23 21.80
C ASN A 391 11.45 10.98 20.52
N TRP A 392 12.41 11.24 19.62
CA TRP A 392 12.13 11.99 18.39
C TRP A 392 11.07 11.30 17.50
N GLY A 393 10.99 9.97 17.53
CA GLY A 393 9.98 9.20 16.81
C GLY A 393 8.56 9.52 17.28
N ASP A 394 8.35 9.76 18.57
CA ASP A 394 7.05 10.17 19.10
C ASP A 394 6.59 11.50 18.53
N TYR A 395 7.50 12.46 18.31
CA TYR A 395 7.15 13.74 17.71
C TYR A 395 6.75 13.58 16.24
N VAL A 396 7.39 12.67 15.52
CA VAL A 396 7.04 12.34 14.13
C VAL A 396 5.64 11.71 14.09
N TYR A 397 5.38 10.68 14.89
CA TYR A 397 4.06 10.06 14.98
C TYR A 397 2.98 11.01 15.51
N ALA A 398 3.31 11.90 16.44
CA ALA A 398 2.41 12.92 16.95
C ALA A 398 1.92 13.86 15.83
N VAL A 399 2.83 14.29 14.95
CA VAL A 399 2.49 15.10 13.78
C VAL A 399 1.59 14.30 12.82
N LEU A 400 1.97 13.06 12.51
CA LEU A 400 1.22 12.21 11.57
C LEU A 400 -0.21 11.89 12.06
N PHE A 401 -0.34 11.51 13.33
CA PHE A 401 -1.63 11.11 13.92
C PHE A 401 -2.44 12.29 14.49
N LYS A 402 -1.95 13.53 14.32
CA LYS A 402 -2.56 14.75 14.88
C LYS A 402 -2.84 14.59 16.39
N LYS A 403 -1.81 14.18 17.14
CA LYS A 403 -1.87 13.97 18.60
C LYS A 403 -0.67 14.59 19.31
N LYS A 404 -0.71 14.65 20.64
CA LYS A 404 0.46 15.03 21.44
C LYS A 404 1.39 13.82 21.58
N PRO A 405 2.72 14.00 21.57
CA PRO A 405 3.64 12.88 21.83
C PRO A 405 3.49 12.44 23.28
N SER A 406 3.17 11.17 23.48
CA SER A 406 2.96 10.53 24.79
C SER A 406 4.13 9.62 25.21
N GLY A 407 4.93 9.12 24.26
CA GLY A 407 5.90 8.05 24.47
C GLY A 407 5.32 6.66 24.18
N ILE A 408 4.02 6.50 24.36
CA ILE A 408 3.28 5.26 24.13
C ILE A 408 3.14 5.00 22.63
N TYR A 409 3.51 3.80 22.20
CA TYR A 409 3.43 3.41 20.79
C TYR A 409 2.01 2.95 20.43
N GLU A 410 1.11 3.90 20.19
CA GLU A 410 -0.31 3.62 19.88
C GLU A 410 -0.54 3.04 18.46
N ASN A 411 0.50 2.87 17.63
CA ASN A 411 0.32 2.20 16.35
C ASN A 411 0.07 0.70 16.59
N GLN A 412 -0.95 0.15 15.92
CA GLN A 412 -1.47 -1.20 16.17
C GLN A 412 -1.75 -1.52 17.67
N GLU A 413 -2.02 -0.48 18.48
CA GLU A 413 -2.27 -0.60 19.92
C GLU A 413 -1.13 -1.22 20.76
N ILE A 414 0.10 -1.28 20.23
CA ILE A 414 1.24 -1.95 20.90
C ILE A 414 1.48 -1.42 22.33
N GLY A 415 1.59 -0.10 22.47
CA GLY A 415 1.81 0.51 23.77
C GLY A 415 0.60 0.46 24.68
N ILE A 416 -0.62 0.39 24.12
CA ILE A 416 -1.85 0.28 24.91
C ILE A 416 -2.00 -1.15 25.46
N GLY A 417 -1.73 -2.17 24.65
CA GLY A 417 -1.66 -3.57 25.08
C GLY A 417 -0.65 -3.77 26.22
N LEU A 418 0.54 -3.18 26.09
CA LEU A 418 1.55 -3.18 27.17
C LEU A 418 1.00 -2.58 28.47
N LEU A 419 0.35 -1.42 28.41
CA LEU A 419 -0.20 -0.77 29.60
C LEU A 419 -1.33 -1.58 30.24
N ALA A 420 -2.15 -2.27 29.44
CA ALA A 420 -3.22 -3.13 29.97
C ALA A 420 -2.66 -4.27 30.84
N VAL A 421 -1.66 -5.00 30.35
CA VAL A 421 -1.04 -6.09 31.12
C VAL A 421 -0.18 -5.58 32.28
N LEU A 422 0.48 -4.43 32.13
CA LEU A 422 1.24 -3.81 33.22
C LEU A 422 0.35 -3.34 34.35
N ALA A 423 -0.82 -2.78 34.04
CA ALA A 423 -1.78 -2.33 35.03
C ALA A 423 -2.19 -3.47 35.96
N GLU A 424 -2.48 -4.64 35.41
CA GLU A 424 -2.82 -5.84 36.17
C GLU A 424 -1.63 -6.32 37.01
N ALA A 425 -0.46 -6.52 36.38
CA ALA A 425 0.72 -7.05 37.06
C ALA A 425 1.20 -6.15 38.22
N LEU A 426 1.06 -4.84 38.07
CA LEU A 426 1.57 -3.85 39.04
C LEU A 426 0.56 -3.50 40.14
N GLU A 427 -0.72 -3.89 40.04
CA GLU A 427 -1.79 -3.41 40.93
C GLU A 427 -1.49 -3.66 42.42
N SER A 428 -0.95 -4.84 42.75
CA SER A 428 -0.66 -5.23 44.13
C SER A 428 0.45 -4.42 44.80
N LYS A 429 1.45 -3.96 44.04
CA LYS A 429 2.68 -3.33 44.57
C LYS A 429 2.79 -1.84 44.25
N TYR A 430 2.24 -1.41 43.11
CA TYR A 430 2.30 -0.04 42.61
C TYR A 430 0.91 0.43 42.14
N PRO A 431 -0.12 0.46 43.03
CA PRO A 431 -1.51 0.71 42.66
C PRO A 431 -1.77 2.07 42.00
N GLU A 432 -0.98 3.09 42.36
CA GLU A 432 -1.06 4.43 41.73
C GLU A 432 -0.64 4.39 40.25
N LEU A 433 0.35 3.56 39.92
CA LEU A 433 0.85 3.41 38.55
C LEU A 433 -0.16 2.61 37.72
N ALA A 434 -0.64 1.50 38.28
CA ALA A 434 -1.70 0.69 37.67
C ALA A 434 -2.95 1.51 37.35
N ARG A 435 -3.42 2.35 38.28
CA ARG A 435 -4.56 3.26 38.02
C ARG A 435 -4.27 4.25 36.91
N LYS A 436 -3.07 4.85 36.87
CA LYS A 436 -2.68 5.76 35.79
C LYS A 436 -2.67 5.06 34.43
N ASP A 437 -2.27 3.80 34.39
CA ASP A 437 -2.27 2.98 33.17
C ASP A 437 -3.71 2.66 32.73
N LYS A 438 -4.57 2.19 33.64
CA LYS A 438 -6.01 1.98 33.38
C LYS A 438 -6.67 3.26 32.84
N ASP A 439 -6.45 4.40 33.50
CA ASP A 439 -6.95 5.71 33.05
C ASP A 439 -6.42 6.10 31.65
N TYR A 440 -5.21 5.67 31.27
CA TYR A 440 -4.66 5.93 29.94
C TYR A 440 -5.29 5.03 28.89
N VAL A 441 -5.39 3.73 29.18
CA VAL A 441 -6.02 2.71 28.32
C VAL A 441 -7.48 3.09 28.05
N GLU A 442 -8.26 3.47 29.07
CA GLU A 442 -9.66 3.88 28.91
C GLU A 442 -9.82 5.11 28.01
N ARG A 443 -8.90 6.09 28.10
CA ARG A 443 -9.00 7.35 27.34
C ARG A 443 -8.45 7.27 25.92
N HIS A 444 -7.51 6.36 25.67
CA HIS A 444 -6.72 6.35 24.43
C HIS A 444 -6.78 5.03 23.68
N GLY A 445 -7.13 3.93 24.34
CA GLY A 445 -7.28 2.63 23.70
C GLY A 445 -8.54 2.59 22.85
N VAL A 446 -8.39 2.13 21.61
CA VAL A 446 -9.54 1.83 20.74
C VAL A 446 -9.89 0.35 20.90
N GLY A 447 -8.97 -0.56 20.53
CA GLY A 447 -9.19 -2.01 20.62
C GLY A 447 -10.58 -2.43 20.11
N TRP A 448 -11.21 -3.41 20.76
CA TRP A 448 -12.58 -3.83 20.46
C TRP A 448 -13.68 -2.89 20.95
N THR A 449 -13.34 -1.84 21.71
CA THR A 449 -14.34 -0.87 22.19
C THR A 449 -14.96 -0.05 21.06
N ASN A 450 -14.18 0.23 20.01
CA ASN A 450 -14.58 1.14 18.95
C ASN A 450 -14.12 0.70 17.55
N ASN A 451 -13.54 -0.50 17.44
CA ASN A 451 -13.04 -1.02 16.17
C ASN A 451 -12.94 -2.56 16.19
N PHE A 452 -13.01 -3.22 15.05
CA PHE A 452 -12.82 -4.67 14.94
C PHE A 452 -11.54 -5.04 14.18
N ARG A 453 -10.80 -4.07 13.62
CA ARG A 453 -9.55 -4.40 12.92
C ARG A 453 -8.53 -3.28 12.90
N ASN A 454 -7.31 -3.65 12.55
CA ASN A 454 -6.32 -2.66 12.14
C ASN A 454 -6.75 -2.01 10.83
N THR A 455 -6.63 -0.69 10.72
CA THR A 455 -6.92 0.04 9.48
C THR A 455 -5.91 -0.30 8.38
N ASP A 456 -4.73 -0.78 8.77
CA ASP A 456 -3.77 -1.33 7.82
C ASP A 456 -4.33 -2.56 7.12
N ASP A 457 -4.03 -2.67 5.83
CA ASP A 457 -4.51 -3.74 4.97
C ASP A 457 -3.74 -5.05 5.23
N ALA A 458 -2.48 -4.97 5.65
CA ALA A 458 -1.62 -6.14 5.85
C ALA A 458 -2.12 -7.11 6.93
N ILE A 459 -2.32 -8.37 6.54
CA ILE A 459 -2.63 -9.53 7.40
C ILE A 459 -1.74 -9.55 8.64
N THR A 460 -0.41 -9.50 8.45
CA THR A 460 0.55 -9.59 9.55
C THR A 460 0.24 -8.59 10.66
N TYR A 461 0.04 -7.31 10.34
CA TYR A 461 -0.18 -6.30 11.38
C TYR A 461 -1.58 -6.37 12.00
N HIS A 462 -2.57 -6.89 11.28
CA HIS A 462 -3.88 -7.10 11.87
C HIS A 462 -3.85 -8.25 12.87
N HIS A 463 -3.35 -9.42 12.49
CA HIS A 463 -3.44 -10.61 13.33
C HIS A 463 -2.27 -10.68 14.33
N SER A 464 -1.02 -10.69 13.85
CA SER A 464 0.15 -10.91 14.72
C SER A 464 0.43 -9.79 15.73
N ILE A 465 -0.22 -8.64 15.60
CA ILE A 465 -0.02 -7.49 16.48
C ILE A 465 -1.36 -6.95 17.01
N TRP A 466 -2.25 -6.48 16.14
CA TRP A 466 -3.43 -5.73 16.59
C TRP A 466 -4.44 -6.60 17.36
N VAL A 467 -4.78 -7.80 16.87
CA VAL A 467 -5.74 -8.71 17.55
C VAL A 467 -5.22 -9.08 18.95
N LYS A 468 -3.94 -9.40 19.09
CA LYS A 468 -3.30 -9.72 20.38
C LYS A 468 -3.36 -8.55 21.35
N ASN A 469 -3.06 -7.33 20.91
CA ASN A 469 -3.17 -6.15 21.77
C ASN A 469 -4.63 -5.84 22.13
N ALA A 470 -5.56 -5.98 21.19
CA ALA A 470 -6.99 -5.80 21.45
C ALA A 470 -7.52 -6.84 22.46
N TYR A 471 -7.08 -8.10 22.34
CA TYR A 471 -7.37 -9.16 23.30
C TYR A 471 -6.82 -8.83 24.70
N MET A 472 -5.59 -8.34 24.82
CA MET A 472 -5.03 -7.94 26.12
C MET A 472 -5.78 -6.76 26.74
N MET A 473 -6.22 -5.80 25.93
CA MET A 473 -7.08 -4.71 26.39
C MET A 473 -8.43 -5.23 26.85
N TYR A 474 -9.03 -6.17 26.11
CA TYR A 474 -10.27 -6.81 26.50
C TYR A 474 -10.10 -7.58 27.81
N GLU A 475 -9.02 -8.34 27.95
CA GLU A 475 -8.82 -9.25 29.09
C GLU A 475 -8.42 -8.52 30.37
N TYR A 476 -7.56 -7.50 30.29
CA TYR A 476 -6.99 -6.82 31.46
C TYR A 476 -7.31 -5.33 31.57
N GLY A 477 -7.79 -4.71 30.50
CA GLY A 477 -8.05 -3.27 30.44
C GLY A 477 -9.53 -2.89 30.43
N CYS A 478 -10.45 -3.86 30.29
CA CYS A 478 -11.88 -3.61 30.15
C CYS A 478 -12.67 -4.13 31.35
N GLU A 479 -13.41 -3.23 32.01
CA GLU A 479 -14.28 -3.60 33.14
C GLU A 479 -15.61 -4.24 32.67
N ASP A 480 -16.08 -3.91 31.47
CA ASP A 480 -17.37 -4.36 30.90
C ASP A 480 -17.16 -5.32 29.72
N LYS A 481 -16.61 -6.51 29.99
CA LYS A 481 -16.36 -7.55 28.98
C LYS A 481 -17.65 -8.06 28.30
N ASP A 482 -18.80 -7.93 28.97
CA ASP A 482 -20.10 -8.36 28.46
C ASP A 482 -20.77 -7.33 27.53
N ASN A 483 -20.15 -6.17 27.34
CA ASN A 483 -20.65 -5.15 26.43
C ASN A 483 -20.86 -5.70 25.01
N ALA A 484 -22.09 -5.61 24.49
CA ALA A 484 -22.45 -6.17 23.20
C ALA A 484 -21.59 -5.62 22.05
N VAL A 485 -21.28 -4.31 22.05
CA VAL A 485 -20.46 -3.68 21.00
C VAL A 485 -19.04 -4.23 21.01
N ILE A 486 -18.47 -4.42 22.20
CA ILE A 486 -17.13 -5.00 22.36
C ILE A 486 -17.13 -6.44 21.85
N ARG A 487 -18.13 -7.23 22.22
CA ARG A 487 -18.25 -8.62 21.78
C ARG A 487 -18.47 -8.74 20.28
N ASP A 488 -19.27 -7.86 19.68
CA ASP A 488 -19.51 -7.83 18.24
C ASP A 488 -18.25 -7.43 17.49
N ASN A 489 -17.54 -6.39 17.93
CA ASN A 489 -16.25 -6.01 17.33
C ASN A 489 -15.19 -7.09 17.47
N ALA A 490 -15.11 -7.73 18.63
CA ALA A 490 -14.21 -8.86 18.85
C ALA A 490 -14.54 -10.01 17.90
N ARG A 491 -15.81 -10.41 17.80
CA ARG A 491 -16.26 -11.45 16.86
C ARG A 491 -15.93 -11.05 15.43
N ASN A 492 -16.20 -9.81 15.05
CA ASN A 492 -15.94 -9.26 13.73
C ASN A 492 -14.45 -9.31 13.34
N SER A 493 -13.53 -9.18 14.30
CA SER A 493 -12.10 -9.42 14.04
C SER A 493 -11.85 -10.82 13.51
N PHE A 494 -12.42 -11.84 14.16
CA PHE A 494 -12.23 -13.25 13.80
C PHE A 494 -13.01 -13.64 12.55
N GLU A 495 -14.24 -13.13 12.37
CA GLU A 495 -15.01 -13.33 11.15
C GLU A 495 -14.31 -12.71 9.93
N TRP A 496 -13.61 -11.57 10.10
CA TRP A 496 -12.80 -10.99 9.03
C TRP A 496 -11.65 -11.91 8.60
N ILE A 497 -10.99 -12.59 9.54
CA ILE A 497 -9.95 -13.60 9.24
C ILE A 497 -10.58 -14.80 8.53
N LEU A 498 -11.65 -15.35 9.11
CA LEU A 498 -12.32 -16.56 8.65
C LEU A 498 -12.83 -16.39 7.22
N ALA A 499 -13.51 -15.27 6.93
CA ALA A 499 -14.19 -15.05 5.67
C ALA A 499 -13.24 -14.97 4.46
N GLN A 500 -11.98 -14.60 4.65
CA GLN A 500 -10.98 -14.47 3.58
C GLN A 500 -9.94 -15.59 3.57
N TRP A 501 -10.05 -16.59 4.44
CA TRP A 501 -9.05 -17.65 4.48
C TRP A 501 -9.40 -18.76 3.49
N PRO A 502 -8.43 -19.32 2.75
CA PRO A 502 -8.69 -20.44 1.86
C PRO A 502 -9.01 -21.73 2.64
N PRO A 503 -9.72 -22.70 2.02
CA PRO A 503 -10.15 -23.93 2.68
C PRO A 503 -9.03 -24.83 3.22
N ASN A 504 -7.88 -24.85 2.56
CA ASN A 504 -6.71 -25.64 2.95
C ASN A 504 -5.95 -25.05 4.14
N GLY A 505 -6.35 -23.87 4.64
CA GLY A 505 -5.69 -23.21 5.76
C GLY A 505 -4.44 -22.41 5.40
N MET A 506 -4.00 -22.41 4.14
CA MET A 506 -2.82 -21.65 3.68
C MET A 506 -2.98 -20.15 3.85
N ASN A 507 -1.86 -19.43 3.98
CA ASN A 507 -1.88 -17.97 3.96
C ASN A 507 -2.33 -17.48 2.58
N PRO A 508 -3.34 -16.60 2.46
CA PRO A 508 -3.69 -16.02 1.16
C PRO A 508 -2.61 -15.07 0.60
N THR A 509 -1.57 -14.77 1.38
CA THR A 509 -0.33 -14.07 1.03
C THR A 509 -0.55 -12.79 0.22
N TYR A 510 -0.80 -11.70 0.95
CA TYR A 510 -0.81 -10.36 0.38
C TYR A 510 -0.03 -9.38 1.26
N ASN A 511 0.53 -8.35 0.61
CA ASN A 511 1.19 -7.18 1.22
C ASN A 511 2.56 -7.41 1.89
N SER A 512 2.68 -8.53 2.60
CA SER A 512 3.96 -9.04 3.09
C SER A 512 4.36 -10.26 2.28
N TYR A 513 5.67 -10.42 2.16
CA TYR A 513 6.28 -11.62 1.64
C TYR A 513 6.23 -12.79 2.63
N SER A 514 6.25 -12.48 3.92
CA SER A 514 6.26 -13.48 4.99
C SER A 514 4.85 -14.04 5.26
N SER A 515 4.73 -15.36 5.27
CA SER A 515 3.54 -16.16 5.51
C SER A 515 3.18 -16.27 6.99
N TYR A 516 2.76 -15.16 7.59
CA TYR A 516 2.29 -15.21 8.98
C TYR A 516 0.92 -15.88 9.10
N MET A 517 0.88 -17.08 9.69
CA MET A 517 -0.34 -17.83 9.97
C MET A 517 -0.92 -17.46 11.35
N PRO A 518 -2.16 -16.93 11.43
CA PRO A 518 -2.76 -16.49 12.69
C PRO A 518 -3.38 -17.65 13.50
N ILE A 519 -2.62 -18.75 13.66
CA ILE A 519 -3.07 -19.98 14.33
C ILE A 519 -3.58 -19.66 15.74
N ASP A 520 -2.78 -18.89 16.49
CA ASP A 520 -3.04 -18.54 17.88
C ASP A 520 -4.19 -17.55 18.03
N ASP A 521 -4.37 -16.63 17.08
CA ASP A 521 -5.52 -15.73 17.05
C ASP A 521 -6.83 -16.49 16.83
N MET A 522 -6.86 -17.48 15.92
CA MET A 522 -8.04 -18.31 15.72
C MET A 522 -8.34 -19.18 16.95
N ALA A 523 -7.32 -19.62 17.70
CA ALA A 523 -7.51 -20.29 19.00
C ALA A 523 -8.13 -19.35 20.05
N ILE A 524 -7.70 -18.08 20.12
CA ILE A 524 -8.33 -17.04 20.96
C ILE A 524 -9.81 -16.89 20.59
N GLY A 525 -10.12 -16.75 19.29
CA GLY A 525 -11.49 -16.63 18.80
C GLY A 525 -12.36 -17.83 19.20
N ALA A 526 -11.85 -19.05 18.99
CA ALA A 526 -12.54 -20.28 19.39
C ALA A 526 -12.87 -20.26 20.88
N TYR A 527 -11.90 -19.97 21.73
CA TYR A 527 -12.07 -19.92 23.18
C TYR A 527 -13.10 -18.88 23.62
N LEU A 528 -13.02 -17.65 23.10
CA LEU A 528 -13.89 -16.53 23.48
C LEU A 528 -15.36 -16.76 23.09
N PHE A 529 -15.60 -17.36 21.92
CA PHE A 529 -16.95 -17.50 21.37
C PHE A 529 -17.51 -18.91 21.44
N LYS A 530 -16.72 -19.89 21.89
CA LYS A 530 -17.05 -21.31 21.88
C LYS A 530 -17.54 -21.77 20.51
N ASP A 531 -16.86 -21.28 19.47
CA ASP A 531 -17.23 -21.46 18.07
C ASP A 531 -16.23 -22.40 17.37
N GLY A 532 -16.73 -23.55 16.94
CA GLY A 532 -15.93 -24.60 16.30
C GLY A 532 -15.30 -24.19 14.98
N ARG A 533 -15.83 -23.16 14.31
CA ARG A 533 -15.32 -22.66 13.01
C ARG A 533 -13.92 -22.08 13.13
N TYR A 534 -13.67 -21.38 14.24
CA TYR A 534 -12.37 -20.78 14.49
C TYR A 534 -11.34 -21.87 14.87
N LYS A 535 -11.75 -22.87 15.65
CA LYS A 535 -10.89 -24.03 15.94
C LYS A 535 -10.54 -24.77 14.65
N TRP A 536 -11.53 -25.05 13.81
CA TRP A 536 -11.32 -25.71 12.52
C TRP A 536 -10.29 -24.99 11.66
N LEU A 537 -10.40 -23.65 11.55
CA LEU A 537 -9.45 -22.89 10.76
C LEU A 537 -8.04 -22.92 11.37
N SER A 538 -7.93 -22.85 12.70
CA SER A 538 -6.65 -22.98 13.41
C SER A 538 -5.99 -24.35 13.14
N GLU A 539 -6.76 -25.44 13.15
CA GLU A 539 -6.27 -26.79 12.82
C GLU A 539 -5.79 -26.89 11.36
N ARG A 540 -6.53 -26.31 10.41
CA ARG A 540 -6.12 -26.24 8.99
C ARG A 540 -4.83 -25.44 8.80
N MET A 541 -4.69 -24.31 9.49
CA MET A 541 -3.47 -23.51 9.45
C MET A 541 -2.26 -24.27 10.02
N ILE A 542 -2.44 -25.09 11.07
CA ILE A 542 -1.37 -25.95 11.61
C ILE A 542 -0.93 -26.99 10.57
N GLU A 543 -1.88 -27.64 9.89
CA GLU A 543 -1.57 -28.62 8.84
C GLU A 543 -0.77 -27.98 7.71
N SER A 544 -1.25 -26.84 7.21
CA SER A 544 -0.57 -26.09 6.17
C SER A 544 0.83 -25.63 6.61
N GLN A 545 0.98 -25.12 7.83
CA GLN A 545 2.30 -24.73 8.37
C GLN A 545 3.27 -25.92 8.36
N ILE A 546 2.84 -27.07 8.89
CA ILE A 546 3.66 -28.28 8.96
C ILE A 546 4.06 -28.76 7.56
N GLU A 547 3.13 -28.68 6.59
CA GLU A 547 3.33 -29.14 5.22
C GLU A 547 4.36 -28.29 4.45
N TYR A 548 4.26 -26.95 4.54
CA TYR A 548 5.07 -26.06 3.68
C TYR A 548 6.25 -25.39 4.39
N GLU A 549 6.17 -25.16 5.70
CA GLU A 549 7.17 -24.39 6.46
C GLU A 549 7.82 -25.20 7.58
N GLY A 550 7.26 -26.37 7.89
CA GLY A 550 7.67 -27.21 9.02
C GLY A 550 6.98 -26.82 10.33
N PRO A 551 7.33 -27.48 11.44
CA PRO A 551 6.57 -27.36 12.69
C PRO A 551 6.90 -26.09 13.50
N ASP A 552 7.65 -25.13 12.98
CA ASP A 552 8.00 -23.90 13.71
C ASP A 552 6.87 -22.86 13.58
N PHE A 553 6.37 -22.36 14.71
CA PHE A 553 5.28 -21.37 14.75
C PHE A 553 5.88 -20.01 15.07
N ASP A 554 5.64 -19.02 14.20
CA ASP A 554 6.11 -17.64 14.39
C ASP A 554 5.63 -16.99 15.70
N SER A 555 4.48 -17.42 16.22
CA SER A 555 3.95 -16.95 17.50
C SER A 555 3.05 -18.02 18.13
N THR A 556 3.16 -18.18 19.46
CA THR A 556 2.33 -19.11 20.23
C THR A 556 1.36 -18.38 21.18
N LYS A 557 1.21 -17.06 21.00
CA LYS A 557 0.58 -16.14 21.95
C LYS A 557 -0.93 -16.19 21.79
N GLY A 558 -1.52 -17.22 22.39
CA GLY A 558 -2.95 -17.51 22.31
C GLY A 558 -3.22 -19.01 22.34
N LEU A 559 -2.24 -19.83 21.95
CA LEU A 559 -2.37 -21.30 21.94
C LEU A 559 -2.61 -21.91 23.32
N HIS A 560 -2.20 -21.24 24.40
CA HIS A 560 -2.52 -21.67 25.77
C HIS A 560 -4.04 -21.71 26.06
N LEU A 561 -4.87 -21.07 25.23
CA LEU A 561 -6.33 -21.13 25.28
C LEU A 561 -6.93 -22.30 24.50
N TRP A 562 -6.11 -23.21 23.94
CA TRP A 562 -6.60 -24.39 23.22
C TRP A 562 -7.56 -25.21 24.10
N ASP A 563 -8.76 -25.45 23.59
CA ASP A 563 -9.87 -26.04 24.35
C ASP A 563 -10.42 -27.27 23.62
N ASP A 564 -10.06 -28.45 24.12
CA ASP A 564 -10.52 -29.74 23.58
C ASP A 564 -12.04 -29.92 23.69
N THR A 565 -12.73 -29.11 24.51
CA THR A 565 -14.19 -29.18 24.63
C THR A 565 -14.94 -28.52 23.47
N ILE A 566 -14.24 -27.71 22.67
CA ILE A 566 -14.80 -27.09 21.46
C ILE A 566 -14.57 -28.07 20.31
N THR A 567 -15.64 -28.57 19.71
CA THR A 567 -15.55 -29.45 18.54
C THR A 567 -15.24 -28.62 17.30
N SER A 568 -14.27 -29.07 16.50
CA SER A 568 -13.97 -28.48 15.19
C SER A 568 -15.20 -28.50 14.28
N GLN A 569 -15.51 -27.38 13.61
CA GLN A 569 -16.65 -27.25 12.72
C GLN A 569 -16.25 -26.58 11.41
N THR A 570 -16.45 -27.26 10.28
CA THR A 570 -16.24 -26.65 8.96
C THR A 570 -17.15 -25.43 8.78
N PRO A 571 -16.62 -24.25 8.39
CA PRO A 571 -17.43 -23.06 8.19
C PRO A 571 -18.45 -23.25 7.06
N GLN A 572 -19.53 -22.47 7.10
CA GLN A 572 -20.63 -22.53 6.12
C GLN A 572 -20.75 -21.23 5.31
N ILE A 573 -19.82 -20.30 5.52
CA ILE A 573 -19.77 -19.03 4.79
C ILE A 573 -19.40 -19.31 3.34
N GLY A 574 -20.24 -18.90 2.40
CA GLY A 574 -19.94 -18.90 0.96
C GLY A 574 -19.18 -17.65 0.52
N SER A 575 -19.37 -17.26 -0.73
CA SER A 575 -18.88 -15.99 -1.27
C SER A 575 -19.36 -14.79 -0.44
N CYS A 576 -18.54 -13.75 -0.29
CA CYS A 576 -18.90 -12.57 0.49
C CYS A 576 -18.15 -11.29 0.06
N LEU A 577 -18.75 -10.14 0.37
CA LEU A 577 -18.13 -8.81 0.27
C LEU A 577 -17.73 -8.33 1.67
N LEU A 578 -16.44 -8.04 1.84
CA LEU A 578 -15.88 -7.58 3.11
C LEU A 578 -15.72 -6.06 3.12
N PHE A 579 -16.10 -5.44 4.23
CA PHE A 579 -15.83 -4.03 4.51
C PHE A 579 -14.77 -3.90 5.61
N GLY A 580 -13.88 -2.92 5.45
CA GLY A 580 -12.83 -2.62 6.41
C GLY A 580 -12.92 -1.18 6.91
N THR A 581 -12.57 -0.95 8.18
CA THR A 581 -12.44 0.42 8.70
C THR A 581 -11.33 1.17 7.99
N THR A 582 -11.61 2.42 7.63
CA THR A 582 -10.60 3.37 7.14
C THR A 582 -9.99 4.16 8.31
N GLY A 583 -9.13 5.15 8.02
CA GLY A 583 -8.55 6.01 9.06
C GLY A 583 -7.24 5.46 9.62
N THR A 584 -7.06 5.54 10.93
CA THR A 584 -5.87 5.05 11.65
C THR A 584 -6.29 4.18 12.83
N ALA A 585 -5.43 3.30 13.34
CA ALA A 585 -5.75 2.43 14.47
C ALA A 585 -6.38 3.19 15.67
N SER A 586 -5.87 4.37 16.02
CA SER A 586 -6.38 5.20 17.12
C SER A 586 -7.55 6.13 16.76
N LYS A 587 -7.92 6.20 15.47
CA LYS A 587 -9.03 7.01 14.95
C LYS A 587 -9.67 6.25 13.78
N PRO A 588 -10.49 5.22 14.07
CA PRO A 588 -11.21 4.49 13.04
C PRO A 588 -12.09 5.45 12.24
N GLY A 589 -12.08 5.28 10.93
CA GLY A 589 -12.94 5.98 9.98
C GLY A 589 -14.12 5.10 9.54
N ALA A 590 -14.87 5.59 8.57
CA ALA A 590 -15.99 4.84 8.00
C ALA A 590 -15.55 3.49 7.41
N LEU A 591 -16.47 2.54 7.40
CA LEU A 591 -16.34 1.31 6.62
C LEU A 591 -16.26 1.62 5.13
N LYS A 592 -15.38 0.91 4.43
CA LYS A 592 -15.25 0.94 2.97
C LYS A 592 -15.03 -0.48 2.44
N PRO A 593 -15.38 -0.75 1.16
CA PRO A 593 -15.10 -2.03 0.55
C PRO A 593 -13.62 -2.40 0.68
N ASP A 594 -13.33 -3.62 1.12
CA ASP A 594 -11.97 -4.10 1.42
C ASP A 594 -11.58 -5.28 0.54
N LYS A 595 -12.36 -6.36 0.55
CA LYS A 595 -12.12 -7.57 -0.25
C LYS A 595 -13.41 -8.14 -0.81
N VAL A 596 -13.34 -8.82 -1.95
CA VAL A 596 -14.36 -9.78 -2.39
C VAL A 596 -13.78 -11.17 -2.27
N VAL A 597 -14.55 -12.08 -1.69
CA VAL A 597 -14.22 -13.50 -1.64
C VAL A 597 -15.24 -14.24 -2.47
N LEU A 598 -14.79 -14.95 -3.50
CA LEU A 598 -15.61 -15.92 -4.22
C LEU A 598 -15.14 -17.31 -3.84
N ARG A 599 -16.06 -18.17 -3.37
CA ARG A 599 -15.75 -19.56 -3.02
C ARG A 599 -16.96 -20.44 -3.25
N ASP A 600 -16.73 -21.65 -3.76
CA ASP A 600 -17.79 -22.64 -3.95
C ASP A 600 -17.92 -23.63 -2.78
N GLY A 601 -16.93 -23.68 -1.87
CA GLY A 601 -16.99 -24.52 -0.69
C GLY A 601 -15.80 -24.37 0.27
N TRP A 602 -15.72 -25.30 1.23
CA TRP A 602 -14.67 -25.41 2.23
C TRP A 602 -13.90 -26.74 2.16
N LYS A 603 -14.05 -27.49 1.05
CA LYS A 603 -13.18 -28.62 0.76
C LYS A 603 -11.84 -28.12 0.25
N GLN A 604 -10.79 -28.93 0.41
CA GLN A 604 -9.45 -28.57 -0.03
C GLN A 604 -9.44 -28.21 -1.53
N ASP A 605 -10.14 -28.98 -2.36
CA ASP A 605 -10.23 -28.80 -3.81
C ASP A 605 -11.29 -27.77 -4.26
N SER A 606 -11.98 -27.09 -3.33
CA SER A 606 -12.94 -26.03 -3.66
C SER A 606 -12.26 -24.85 -4.36
N LEU A 607 -12.93 -24.29 -5.37
CA LEU A 607 -12.45 -23.11 -6.08
C LEU A 607 -12.63 -21.88 -5.18
N TYR A 608 -11.53 -21.16 -4.98
CA TYR A 608 -11.44 -19.99 -4.12
C TYR A 608 -10.77 -18.83 -4.87
N SER A 609 -11.29 -17.61 -4.71
CA SER A 609 -10.66 -16.40 -5.21
C SER A 609 -10.79 -15.24 -4.23
N LEU A 610 -9.69 -14.50 -4.08
CA LEU A 610 -9.61 -13.30 -3.25
C LEU A 610 -9.29 -12.08 -4.11
N LEU A 611 -10.19 -11.11 -4.15
CA LEU A 611 -10.01 -9.83 -4.82
C LEU A 611 -9.76 -8.72 -3.79
N ASN A 612 -8.74 -7.90 -4.03
CA ASN A 612 -8.48 -6.70 -3.27
C ASN A 612 -9.20 -5.47 -3.83
N LEU A 613 -9.93 -4.74 -2.97
CA LEU A 613 -10.69 -3.56 -3.35
C LEU A 613 -10.03 -2.26 -2.91
N ARG A 614 -8.95 -2.30 -2.13
CA ARG A 614 -8.35 -1.09 -1.59
C ARG A 614 -6.83 -1.13 -1.50
N PHE A 615 -6.25 0.07 -1.41
CA PHE A 615 -4.93 0.26 -0.81
C PHE A 615 -4.97 1.47 0.13
N SER A 616 -5.20 1.19 1.41
CA SER A 616 -5.22 2.21 2.45
C SER A 616 -4.53 1.70 3.68
N GLY A 617 -3.59 2.47 4.21
CA GLY A 617 -2.77 2.06 5.35
C GLY A 617 -1.32 2.48 5.16
N TRP A 618 -0.51 2.22 6.18
CA TRP A 618 0.93 2.46 6.09
C TRP A 618 1.60 1.32 5.35
N HIS A 619 1.24 0.10 5.72
CA HIS A 619 1.66 -1.14 5.12
C HIS A 619 0.58 -1.61 4.18
N SER A 620 0.33 -0.86 3.10
CA SER A 620 -0.61 -1.24 2.03
C SER A 620 0.06 -1.07 0.68
N TYR A 621 -0.25 -1.90 -0.29
CA TYR A 621 0.33 -1.89 -1.63
C TYR A 621 -0.75 -1.63 -2.69
N LYS A 622 -0.39 -1.18 -3.90
CA LYS A 622 -1.28 -0.53 -4.91
C LYS A 622 -2.23 -1.51 -5.62
N ALA A 623 -3.00 -2.25 -4.84
CA ALA A 623 -3.74 -3.46 -5.18
C ALA A 623 -5.24 -3.25 -5.36
N THR A 624 -5.71 -2.01 -5.48
CA THR A 624 -7.12 -1.78 -5.80
C THR A 624 -7.49 -2.49 -7.11
N ASN A 625 -8.51 -3.33 -7.01
CA ASN A 625 -9.02 -4.22 -8.05
C ASN A 625 -8.00 -5.26 -8.57
N SER A 626 -7.05 -5.72 -7.74
CA SER A 626 -6.18 -6.86 -8.05
C SER A 626 -6.71 -8.15 -7.47
N ILE A 627 -6.55 -9.26 -8.20
CA ILE A 627 -6.79 -10.59 -7.64
C ILE A 627 -5.53 -11.01 -6.88
N ILE A 628 -5.68 -11.25 -5.59
CA ILE A 628 -4.60 -11.72 -4.73
C ILE A 628 -4.29 -13.17 -5.07
N SER A 629 -5.33 -14.01 -5.09
CA SER A 629 -5.17 -15.44 -5.39
C SER A 629 -6.39 -16.07 -6.05
N ILE A 630 -6.13 -17.13 -6.83
CA ILE A 630 -7.11 -18.14 -7.28
C ILE A 630 -6.54 -19.50 -6.92
N MET A 631 -7.32 -20.30 -6.19
CA MET A 631 -6.88 -21.58 -5.61
C MET A 631 -7.91 -22.69 -5.87
N SER A 632 -7.41 -23.92 -5.98
CA SER A 632 -8.20 -25.15 -6.00
C SER A 632 -7.29 -26.26 -5.48
N GLY A 633 -7.30 -26.52 -4.18
CA GLY A 633 -6.25 -27.29 -3.50
C GLY A 633 -5.02 -26.43 -3.24
N GLU A 634 -4.34 -26.03 -4.31
CA GLU A 634 -3.13 -25.19 -4.29
C GLU A 634 -3.38 -23.82 -4.92
N PRO A 635 -2.55 -22.78 -4.64
CA PRO A 635 -2.63 -21.50 -5.32
C PRO A 635 -2.06 -21.56 -6.73
N PHE A 636 -2.85 -21.17 -7.73
CA PHE A 636 -2.45 -21.20 -9.15
C PHE A 636 -2.26 -19.81 -9.74
N VAL A 637 -2.96 -18.82 -9.17
CA VAL A 637 -2.73 -17.40 -9.43
C VAL A 637 -2.28 -16.79 -8.11
N VAL A 638 -1.14 -16.09 -8.15
CA VAL A 638 -0.49 -15.48 -6.98
C VAL A 638 -0.04 -14.08 -7.33
N GLU A 639 0.19 -13.20 -6.36
CA GLU A 639 0.87 -11.93 -6.67
C GLU A 639 2.39 -12.12 -6.66
N LYS A 640 3.10 -11.36 -7.49
CA LYS A 640 4.56 -11.41 -7.58
C LYS A 640 5.18 -10.61 -6.43
N LEU A 641 5.14 -11.20 -5.23
CA LEU A 641 5.74 -10.64 -4.03
C LEU A 641 7.19 -11.12 -3.91
N GLU A 642 8.14 -10.24 -4.19
CA GLU A 642 9.57 -10.55 -4.10
C GLU A 642 10.27 -9.60 -3.12
N GLU A 643 11.09 -10.15 -2.22
CA GLU A 643 11.98 -9.34 -1.40
C GLU A 643 13.17 -8.84 -2.24
N ARG A 644 12.99 -7.75 -2.99
CA ARG A 644 14.14 -7.05 -3.59
C ARG A 644 14.75 -6.10 -2.59
N ILE A 645 16.00 -6.36 -2.20
CA ILE A 645 16.81 -5.44 -1.39
C ILE A 645 17.51 -4.45 -2.32
N HIS A 646 17.06 -3.21 -2.33
CA HIS A 646 17.74 -2.09 -2.98
C HIS A 646 18.92 -1.63 -2.12
N SER A 647 20.09 -2.21 -2.37
CA SER A 647 21.32 -1.97 -1.59
C SER A 647 21.77 -0.50 -1.49
N TRP A 648 21.29 0.37 -2.39
CA TRP A 648 21.55 1.82 -2.35
C TRP A 648 20.60 2.60 -1.43
N LEU A 649 19.54 1.98 -0.91
CA LEU A 649 18.64 2.55 0.10
C LEU A 649 19.11 2.15 1.51
N PRO A 650 18.86 2.97 2.55
CA PRO A 650 19.09 2.58 3.93
C PRO A 650 18.34 1.28 4.26
N THR A 651 18.89 0.40 5.09
CA THR A 651 18.34 -0.95 5.39
C THR A 651 16.84 -0.94 5.68
N ALA A 652 16.36 0.01 6.50
CA ALA A 652 14.94 0.15 6.83
C ALA A 652 14.02 0.47 5.64
N ASN A 653 14.60 0.93 4.52
CA ASN A 653 13.93 1.26 3.28
C ASN A 653 14.38 0.38 2.10
N ALA A 654 15.29 -0.57 2.33
CA ALA A 654 15.90 -1.33 1.24
C ALA A 654 14.99 -2.43 0.71
N SER A 655 14.15 -3.05 1.54
CA SER A 655 13.23 -4.11 1.11
C SER A 655 12.06 -3.58 0.28
N THR A 656 11.72 -4.33 -0.77
CA THR A 656 10.52 -4.14 -1.58
C THR A 656 9.33 -4.79 -0.90
N ARG A 657 8.53 -3.97 -0.20
CA ARG A 657 7.30 -4.37 0.50
C ARG A 657 6.33 -3.19 0.53
N ASP A 658 5.11 -3.42 1.01
CA ASP A 658 4.10 -2.37 1.18
C ASP A 658 3.90 -1.60 -0.15
N ARG A 659 3.87 -0.26 -0.09
CA ARG A 659 3.72 0.65 -1.25
C ARG A 659 4.81 0.55 -2.33
N LYS A 660 5.85 -0.27 -2.14
CA LYS A 660 6.93 -0.48 -3.12
C LYS A 660 6.65 -1.64 -4.07
N ILE A 661 5.65 -2.48 -3.77
CA ILE A 661 5.21 -3.51 -4.70
C ILE A 661 4.58 -2.81 -5.89
N TYR A 662 5.12 -3.07 -7.08
CA TYR A 662 4.65 -2.45 -8.29
C TYR A 662 3.33 -3.06 -8.74
N ARG A 663 2.48 -2.25 -9.38
CA ARG A 663 1.18 -2.69 -9.85
C ARG A 663 1.27 -3.78 -10.93
N GLU A 664 2.32 -3.78 -11.75
CA GLU A 664 2.58 -4.84 -12.73
C GLU A 664 3.08 -6.16 -12.12
N TRP A 665 3.22 -6.22 -10.80
CA TRP A 665 3.46 -7.45 -10.03
C TRP A 665 2.17 -8.01 -9.44
N LEU A 666 1.03 -7.40 -9.75
CA LEU A 666 -0.28 -7.79 -9.24
C LEU A 666 -1.18 -8.25 -10.38
N ASN A 667 -2.15 -9.13 -10.09
CA ASN A 667 -3.09 -9.65 -11.10
C ASN A 667 -4.20 -8.64 -11.43
N CYS A 668 -3.82 -7.57 -12.16
CA CYS A 668 -4.69 -6.42 -12.40
C CYS A 668 -4.38 -5.64 -13.68
N PHE A 669 -5.29 -4.72 -13.99
CA PHE A 669 -5.19 -3.82 -15.14
C PHE A 669 -4.10 -2.76 -14.97
N GLN A 670 -3.36 -2.53 -16.06
CA GLN A 670 -2.25 -1.61 -16.19
C GLN A 670 -2.53 -0.59 -17.29
N ILE A 671 -2.14 0.67 -17.06
CA ILE A 671 -2.16 1.73 -18.05
C ILE A 671 -0.80 2.38 -18.17
N GLU A 672 -0.36 2.66 -19.40
CA GLU A 672 0.91 3.32 -19.66
C GLU A 672 1.05 4.61 -18.85
N LEU A 673 2.25 4.82 -18.28
CA LEU A 673 2.59 6.07 -17.61
C LEU A 673 2.31 7.29 -18.49
N SER A 674 1.93 8.40 -17.85
CA SER A 674 1.64 9.64 -18.54
C SER A 674 2.18 10.88 -17.81
N GLY A 675 2.13 12.02 -18.50
CA GLY A 675 2.49 13.31 -17.91
C GLY A 675 3.89 13.34 -17.28
N TYR A 676 3.92 13.76 -16.02
CA TYR A 676 5.18 13.96 -15.29
C TYR A 676 5.89 12.65 -14.95
N GLU A 677 5.15 11.59 -14.62
CA GLU A 677 5.75 10.29 -14.27
C GLU A 677 6.49 9.69 -15.47
N LYS A 678 5.89 9.75 -16.66
CA LYS A 678 6.55 9.36 -17.91
C LYS A 678 7.83 10.16 -18.18
N LEU A 679 7.82 11.46 -17.92
CA LEU A 679 9.01 12.31 -18.06
C LEU A 679 10.10 11.93 -17.05
N VAL A 680 9.74 11.71 -15.79
CA VAL A 680 10.67 11.28 -14.74
C VAL A 680 11.33 9.95 -15.11
N ARG A 681 10.53 8.97 -15.52
CA ARG A 681 11.04 7.68 -16.01
C ARG A 681 11.95 7.86 -17.22
N TYR A 682 11.53 8.63 -18.22
CA TYR A 682 12.35 8.88 -19.42
C TYR A 682 13.71 9.51 -19.10
N LEU A 683 13.74 10.47 -18.16
CA LEU A 683 14.97 11.16 -17.76
C LEU A 683 15.90 10.29 -16.91
N THR A 684 15.36 9.34 -16.16
CA THR A 684 16.13 8.63 -15.13
C THR A 684 16.33 7.14 -15.41
N GLY A 685 15.47 6.53 -16.22
CA GLY A 685 15.39 5.09 -16.41
C GLY A 685 14.85 4.32 -15.21
N PHE A 686 14.46 5.00 -14.12
CA PHE A 686 13.97 4.35 -12.90
C PHE A 686 12.44 4.30 -12.85
N GLY A 687 11.91 3.24 -12.23
CA GLY A 687 10.48 3.00 -12.05
C GLY A 687 9.86 2.09 -13.11
N SER A 688 8.58 1.80 -12.92
CA SER A 688 7.76 0.99 -13.83
C SER A 688 7.52 1.69 -15.17
N GLU A 689 7.05 0.96 -16.19
CA GLU A 689 6.43 1.50 -17.41
C GLU A 689 4.95 1.85 -17.26
N TRP A 690 4.36 1.36 -16.19
CA TRP A 690 2.94 1.39 -15.90
C TRP A 690 2.64 2.40 -14.80
N SER A 691 1.48 3.02 -14.89
CA SER A 691 0.96 3.90 -13.85
C SER A 691 0.73 3.09 -12.58
N GLN A 692 1.16 3.63 -11.44
CA GLN A 692 1.25 2.87 -10.20
C GLN A 692 0.15 3.20 -9.19
N ASP A 693 -0.52 4.36 -9.31
CA ASP A 693 -1.38 4.90 -8.26
C ASP A 693 -2.87 4.90 -8.69
N PRO A 694 -3.59 3.77 -8.54
CA PRO A 694 -5.03 3.76 -8.73
C PRO A 694 -5.75 4.60 -7.66
N PRO A 695 -7.05 4.87 -7.81
CA PRO A 695 -7.90 5.28 -6.71
C PRO A 695 -7.79 4.31 -5.52
N ARG A 696 -7.81 4.83 -4.29
CA ARG A 696 -7.62 4.03 -3.06
C ARG A 696 -8.65 2.93 -2.84
N PHE A 697 -9.82 3.05 -3.44
CA PHE A 697 -10.94 2.12 -3.33
C PHE A 697 -11.54 1.88 -4.71
N ALA A 698 -11.89 0.63 -4.98
CA ALA A 698 -12.80 0.27 -6.05
C ALA A 698 -14.24 0.52 -5.61
N GLU A 699 -15.08 0.89 -6.56
CA GLU A 699 -16.53 0.88 -6.43
C GLU A 699 -17.03 -0.57 -6.57
N ILE A 700 -18.02 -0.94 -5.75
CA ILE A 700 -18.80 -2.16 -5.96
C ILE A 700 -20.04 -1.76 -6.75
N VAL A 701 -20.10 -2.20 -7.99
CA VAL A 701 -21.23 -1.93 -8.89
C VAL A 701 -22.34 -2.93 -8.60
N TYR A 702 -21.98 -4.20 -8.48
CA TYR A 702 -22.91 -5.30 -8.25
C TYR A 702 -22.20 -6.42 -7.48
N PHE A 703 -22.90 -7.04 -6.53
CA PHE A 703 -22.45 -8.26 -5.87
C PHE A 703 -23.67 -9.09 -5.52
N ASP A 704 -23.73 -10.32 -6.00
CA ASP A 704 -24.87 -11.20 -5.74
C ASP A 704 -24.46 -12.67 -5.64
N LYS A 705 -25.25 -13.44 -4.88
CA LYS A 705 -25.08 -14.89 -4.72
C LYS A 705 -26.38 -15.54 -5.13
N ASP A 706 -26.35 -16.25 -6.25
CA ASP A 706 -27.50 -16.91 -6.82
C ASP A 706 -27.49 -18.39 -6.49
N ASP A 707 -28.35 -18.80 -5.57
CA ASP A 707 -28.53 -20.22 -5.27
C ASP A 707 -29.36 -20.94 -6.35
N SER A 708 -30.16 -20.24 -7.16
CA SER A 708 -30.97 -20.84 -8.23
C SER A 708 -30.11 -21.26 -9.42
N LEU A 709 -29.10 -20.45 -9.75
CA LEU A 709 -28.16 -20.73 -10.84
C LEU A 709 -26.86 -21.36 -10.36
N SER A 710 -26.66 -21.50 -9.05
CA SER A 710 -25.38 -21.91 -8.44
C SER A 710 -24.21 -21.03 -8.89
N MET A 711 -24.42 -19.70 -8.83
CA MET A 711 -23.44 -18.72 -9.31
C MET A 711 -23.25 -17.56 -8.34
N ASP A 712 -22.02 -17.12 -8.15
CA ASP A 712 -21.69 -15.92 -7.37
C ASP A 712 -21.03 -14.88 -8.28
N ILE A 713 -21.49 -13.63 -8.19
CA ILE A 713 -21.15 -12.57 -9.14
C ILE A 713 -20.59 -11.37 -8.39
N SER A 714 -19.52 -10.79 -8.94
CA SER A 714 -18.95 -9.53 -8.46
C SER A 714 -18.60 -8.62 -9.64
N ILE A 715 -19.14 -7.41 -9.65
CA ILE A 715 -18.79 -6.36 -10.60
C ILE A 715 -18.20 -5.19 -9.82
N THR A 716 -16.94 -4.87 -10.11
CA THR A 716 -16.18 -3.82 -9.44
C THR A 716 -15.67 -2.80 -10.45
N ARG A 717 -15.44 -1.56 -10.02
CA ARG A 717 -15.01 -0.48 -10.91
C ARG A 717 -13.96 0.43 -10.29
N ILE A 718 -12.93 0.73 -11.06
CA ILE A 718 -12.02 1.84 -10.84
C ILE A 718 -12.44 2.99 -11.76
N ASN A 719 -12.77 4.14 -11.18
CA ASN A 719 -13.21 5.32 -11.94
C ASN A 719 -12.09 6.35 -12.10
N LYS A 720 -11.97 6.92 -13.31
CA LYS A 720 -11.12 8.09 -13.63
C LYS A 720 -9.64 7.93 -13.27
N TRP A 721 -9.10 6.71 -13.26
CA TRP A 721 -7.69 6.46 -13.04
C TRP A 721 -6.86 6.97 -14.24
N HIS A 722 -6.21 8.13 -14.08
CA HIS A 722 -5.58 8.87 -15.19
C HIS A 722 -6.49 9.05 -16.42
N GLY A 723 -7.80 9.23 -16.18
CA GLY A 723 -8.81 9.36 -17.23
C GLY A 723 -9.30 8.06 -17.84
N TRP A 724 -8.99 6.91 -17.23
CA TRP A 724 -9.52 5.59 -17.57
C TRP A 724 -10.52 5.10 -16.54
N ASN A 725 -11.55 4.39 -16.99
CA ASN A 725 -12.41 3.57 -16.16
C ASN A 725 -12.07 2.10 -16.43
N HIS A 726 -12.03 1.29 -15.39
CA HIS A 726 -11.78 -0.14 -15.48
C HIS A 726 -12.86 -0.86 -14.68
N THR A 727 -13.66 -1.68 -15.37
CA THR A 727 -14.69 -2.53 -14.78
C THR A 727 -14.22 -3.98 -14.85
N ARG A 728 -14.32 -4.70 -13.74
CA ARG A 728 -14.02 -6.13 -13.62
C ARG A 728 -15.29 -6.86 -13.21
N THR A 729 -15.67 -7.84 -14.01
CA THR A 729 -16.80 -8.74 -13.76
C THR A 729 -16.23 -10.13 -13.49
N MET A 730 -16.53 -10.68 -12.33
CA MET A 730 -16.14 -12.01 -11.90
C MET A 730 -17.39 -12.84 -11.67
N VAL A 731 -17.45 -14.03 -12.27
CA VAL A 731 -18.58 -14.96 -12.14
C VAL A 731 -18.02 -16.33 -11.76
N LEU A 732 -18.27 -16.74 -10.53
CA LEU A 732 -18.00 -18.09 -10.06
C LEU A 732 -19.22 -18.95 -10.36
N VAL A 733 -19.06 -19.94 -11.25
CA VAL A 733 -20.03 -21.02 -11.41
C VAL A 733 -19.59 -22.14 -10.48
N ARG A 734 -20.35 -22.35 -9.39
CA ARG A 734 -19.94 -23.23 -8.28
C ARG A 734 -19.64 -24.64 -8.79
N ASP A 735 -18.57 -25.23 -8.26
CA ASP A 735 -18.03 -26.54 -8.63
C ASP A 735 -17.44 -26.66 -10.05
N LYS A 736 -17.46 -25.59 -10.85
CA LYS A 736 -17.07 -25.65 -12.27
C LYS A 736 -15.90 -24.75 -12.64
N TYR A 737 -16.08 -23.43 -12.58
CA TYR A 737 -15.08 -22.47 -13.05
C TYR A 737 -15.34 -21.04 -12.55
N LEU A 738 -14.31 -20.20 -12.66
CA LEU A 738 -14.38 -18.75 -12.44
C LEU A 738 -14.09 -18.02 -13.76
N ALA A 739 -15.05 -17.24 -14.26
CA ALA A 739 -14.87 -16.36 -15.40
C ALA A 739 -14.53 -14.93 -14.92
N VAL A 740 -13.52 -14.32 -15.51
CA VAL A 740 -13.07 -12.95 -15.24
C VAL A 740 -13.07 -12.16 -16.55
N LEU A 741 -13.91 -11.13 -16.59
CA LEU A 741 -14.10 -10.24 -17.73
C LEU A 741 -13.65 -8.83 -17.31
N ASP A 742 -12.61 -8.31 -17.93
CA ASP A 742 -12.07 -6.98 -17.68
C ASP A 742 -12.38 -6.07 -18.87
N GLN A 743 -13.08 -4.95 -18.64
CA GLN A 743 -13.32 -3.91 -19.64
C GLN A 743 -12.74 -2.60 -19.16
N ALA A 744 -12.05 -1.88 -20.04
CA ALA A 744 -11.55 -0.56 -19.73
C ALA A 744 -11.74 0.42 -20.88
N ASP A 745 -12.04 1.66 -20.55
CA ASP A 745 -12.22 2.79 -21.46
C ASP A 745 -11.47 4.00 -20.93
N GLY A 746 -10.89 4.78 -21.82
CA GLY A 746 -10.09 5.95 -21.48
C GLY A 746 -10.28 7.09 -22.47
N ASN A 747 -9.95 8.29 -22.01
CA ASN A 747 -10.07 9.50 -22.84
C ASN A 747 -9.01 9.57 -23.95
N ASP A 748 -7.90 8.84 -23.82
CA ASP A 748 -6.77 8.87 -24.74
C ASP A 748 -6.34 7.45 -25.11
N LYS A 749 -5.88 7.28 -26.36
CA LYS A 749 -5.25 6.04 -26.82
C LYS A 749 -3.90 5.83 -26.15
N ARG A 750 -3.71 4.70 -25.46
CA ARG A 750 -2.47 4.36 -24.74
C ARG A 750 -2.12 2.89 -24.87
N ARG A 751 -0.92 2.51 -24.43
CA ARG A 751 -0.63 1.10 -24.09
C ARG A 751 -1.33 0.74 -22.79
N SER A 752 -1.90 -0.45 -22.72
CA SER A 752 -2.56 -1.00 -21.54
C SER A 752 -2.33 -2.51 -21.50
N ALA A 753 -2.42 -3.11 -20.33
CA ALA A 753 -2.26 -4.54 -20.18
C ALA A 753 -3.13 -5.09 -19.05
N LEU A 754 -3.45 -6.37 -19.11
CA LEU A 754 -3.88 -7.15 -17.94
C LEU A 754 -2.74 -8.11 -17.59
N ALA A 755 -2.26 -8.04 -16.35
CA ALA A 755 -1.21 -8.93 -15.85
C ALA A 755 -1.83 -10.12 -15.10
N TRP A 756 -1.26 -11.30 -15.32
CA TRP A 756 -1.50 -12.53 -14.58
C TRP A 756 -0.16 -13.16 -14.20
N HIS A 757 -0.06 -13.64 -12.97
CA HIS A 757 1.12 -14.26 -12.40
C HIS A 757 0.72 -15.67 -11.95
N LEU A 758 1.23 -16.66 -12.66
CA LEU A 758 0.79 -18.06 -12.59
C LEU A 758 1.83 -18.90 -11.84
N HIS A 759 1.35 -19.86 -11.05
CA HIS A 759 2.17 -20.80 -10.27
C HIS A 759 1.91 -22.25 -10.71
N GLY A 760 2.95 -23.09 -10.65
CA GLY A 760 2.93 -24.52 -10.98
C GLY A 760 3.66 -24.87 -12.27
N ASP A 761 3.68 -26.15 -12.61
CA ASP A 761 4.22 -26.63 -13.89
C ASP A 761 3.29 -26.26 -15.04
N ILE A 762 3.77 -25.41 -15.94
CA ILE A 762 2.93 -24.79 -16.98
C ILE A 762 3.13 -25.41 -18.35
N THR A 763 2.04 -25.96 -18.87
CA THR A 763 1.89 -26.39 -20.27
C THR A 763 1.00 -25.40 -21.02
N GLU A 764 1.58 -24.72 -22.01
CA GLU A 764 0.85 -23.78 -22.87
C GLU A 764 0.24 -24.51 -24.08
N ASP A 765 -1.02 -24.18 -24.36
CA ASP A 765 -1.73 -24.51 -25.59
C ASP A 765 -2.15 -23.21 -26.32
N ASP A 766 -2.68 -23.32 -27.55
CA ASP A 766 -3.05 -22.19 -28.39
C ASP A 766 -4.06 -21.23 -27.73
N SER A 767 -4.82 -21.69 -26.74
CA SER A 767 -5.87 -20.90 -26.07
C SER A 767 -5.93 -21.06 -24.56
N SER A 768 -4.98 -21.78 -23.95
CA SER A 768 -5.00 -22.00 -22.50
C SER A 768 -3.61 -22.29 -21.91
N PHE A 769 -3.53 -22.19 -20.60
CA PHE A 769 -2.40 -22.64 -19.79
C PHE A 769 -2.90 -23.70 -18.81
N LEU A 770 -2.41 -24.93 -18.94
CA LEU A 770 -2.59 -25.96 -17.93
C LEU A 770 -1.51 -25.79 -16.86
N LEU A 771 -1.94 -25.56 -15.63
CA LEU A 771 -1.12 -25.39 -14.44
C LEU A 771 -1.23 -26.68 -13.60
N ASP A 772 -0.11 -27.34 -13.35
CA ASP A 772 -0.04 -28.63 -12.65
C ASP A 772 0.80 -28.49 -11.37
N GLN A 773 0.21 -28.85 -10.23
CA GLN A 773 0.88 -28.90 -8.93
C GLN A 773 0.74 -30.30 -8.31
N GLY A 774 0.70 -31.34 -9.15
CA GLY A 774 0.65 -32.73 -8.74
C GLY A 774 -0.79 -33.25 -8.64
N ALA A 775 -1.33 -33.28 -7.42
CA ALA A 775 -2.71 -33.73 -7.19
C ALA A 775 -3.73 -32.70 -7.70
N ASP A 776 -3.35 -31.42 -7.66
CA ASP A 776 -4.19 -30.29 -8.03
C ASP A 776 -3.78 -29.74 -9.38
N LYS A 777 -4.78 -29.40 -10.20
CA LYS A 777 -4.59 -28.87 -11.56
C LYS A 777 -5.64 -27.83 -11.89
N LEU A 778 -5.20 -26.77 -12.56
CA LEU A 778 -6.08 -25.69 -13.02
C LEU A 778 -5.80 -25.40 -14.49
N ASN A 779 -6.85 -25.33 -15.29
CA ASN A 779 -6.77 -24.84 -16.66
C ASN A 779 -7.17 -23.37 -16.72
N PHE A 780 -6.28 -22.52 -17.24
CA PHE A 780 -6.53 -21.10 -17.45
C PHE A 780 -6.75 -20.83 -18.94
N PHE A 781 -8.00 -20.67 -19.34
CA PHE A 781 -8.37 -20.36 -20.72
C PHE A 781 -8.29 -18.86 -21.00
N LEU A 782 -7.71 -18.52 -22.13
CA LEU A 782 -7.60 -17.18 -22.70
C LEU A 782 -8.15 -17.22 -24.12
N PRO A 783 -9.47 -17.14 -24.32
CA PRO A 783 -10.05 -17.21 -25.65
C PRO A 783 -9.53 -16.03 -26.48
N ARG A 784 -8.62 -16.33 -27.43
CA ARG A 784 -7.89 -15.31 -28.18
C ARG A 784 -8.82 -14.64 -29.19
N ASN A 785 -9.13 -13.37 -28.99
CA ASN A 785 -9.62 -12.52 -30.08
C ASN A 785 -8.42 -11.88 -30.79
N THR A 786 -8.08 -12.39 -31.97
CA THR A 786 -6.78 -12.24 -32.66
C THR A 786 -6.39 -10.80 -33.05
N GLY A 787 -7.25 -9.80 -32.81
CA GLY A 787 -6.97 -8.40 -33.16
C GLY A 787 -6.74 -7.42 -32.00
N TRP A 788 -7.13 -7.73 -30.77
CA TRP A 788 -7.32 -6.71 -29.73
C TRP A 788 -6.16 -6.54 -28.76
N TYR A 789 -5.50 -7.64 -28.43
CA TYR A 789 -4.33 -7.67 -27.57
C TYR A 789 -3.36 -8.75 -28.04
N GLN A 790 -2.11 -8.65 -27.60
CA GLN A 790 -1.08 -9.66 -27.75
C GLN A 790 -0.87 -10.34 -26.40
N VAL A 791 -0.64 -11.65 -26.41
CA VAL A 791 -0.25 -12.39 -25.22
C VAL A 791 1.28 -12.38 -25.18
N ASP A 792 1.85 -11.72 -24.18
CA ASP A 792 3.27 -11.80 -23.85
C ASP A 792 3.42 -12.63 -22.59
N SER A 793 4.10 -13.76 -22.69
CA SER A 793 4.19 -14.71 -21.61
C SER A 793 5.65 -15.09 -21.36
N ASN A 794 6.11 -14.87 -20.13
CA ASN A 794 7.50 -15.01 -19.75
C ASN A 794 7.60 -16.01 -18.60
N LYS A 795 8.14 -17.20 -18.91
CA LYS A 795 8.56 -18.15 -17.86
C LYS A 795 9.66 -17.51 -17.03
N ARG A 796 9.57 -17.69 -15.72
CA ARG A 796 10.54 -17.13 -14.78
C ARG A 796 11.63 -18.12 -14.50
N GLU A 797 12.86 -17.62 -14.46
CA GLU A 797 13.95 -18.42 -13.92
C GLU A 797 13.75 -18.53 -12.41
N PRO A 798 13.93 -19.73 -11.82
CA PRO A 798 13.93 -19.91 -10.38
C PRO A 798 14.96 -18.97 -9.77
N VAL A 799 14.50 -17.99 -8.98
CA VAL A 799 15.38 -17.18 -8.15
C VAL A 799 15.60 -17.96 -6.87
N ASP A 800 16.78 -18.56 -6.70
CA ASP A 800 17.19 -19.19 -5.45
C ASP A 800 17.67 -18.09 -4.49
N ASP A 801 16.74 -17.52 -3.72
CA ASP A 801 17.06 -16.55 -2.67
C ASP A 801 16.99 -17.13 -1.25
N GLY A 802 16.68 -18.43 -1.14
CA GLY A 802 16.61 -19.20 0.11
C GLY A 802 15.59 -18.67 1.12
N LYS A 803 14.62 -17.85 0.68
CA LYS A 803 13.64 -17.22 1.57
C LYS A 803 12.21 -17.26 1.04
N ASP A 804 11.99 -17.53 -0.25
CA ASP A 804 10.66 -17.56 -0.84
C ASP A 804 9.85 -18.71 -0.25
N ILE A 805 8.64 -18.44 0.27
CA ILE A 805 7.64 -19.50 0.45
C ILE A 805 7.32 -19.98 -0.96
N GLU A 806 7.86 -21.13 -1.34
CA GLU A 806 7.82 -21.63 -2.72
C GLU A 806 6.40 -21.63 -3.29
N VAL A 807 5.40 -21.85 -2.45
CA VAL A 807 3.98 -22.00 -2.81
C VAL A 807 3.30 -20.69 -3.25
N HIS A 808 3.87 -19.52 -2.96
CA HIS A 808 3.30 -18.23 -3.38
C HIS A 808 4.13 -17.52 -4.45
N LYS A 809 4.99 -18.27 -5.13
CA LYS A 809 5.90 -17.73 -6.13
C LYS A 809 5.31 -17.85 -7.52
N SER A 810 5.28 -16.74 -8.26
CA SER A 810 4.96 -16.80 -9.69
C SER A 810 6.08 -17.52 -10.45
N ASP A 811 5.71 -18.54 -11.23
CA ASP A 811 6.57 -19.25 -12.17
C ASP A 811 6.48 -18.69 -13.59
N MET A 812 5.42 -17.95 -13.89
CA MET A 812 5.20 -17.34 -15.20
C MET A 812 4.38 -16.06 -15.10
N ASP A 813 4.87 -15.03 -15.78
CA ASP A 813 4.15 -13.78 -15.93
C ASP A 813 3.50 -13.74 -17.31
N VAL A 814 2.18 -13.53 -17.37
CA VAL A 814 1.38 -13.41 -18.59
C VAL A 814 0.77 -12.02 -18.67
N PHE A 815 1.09 -11.27 -19.72
CA PHE A 815 0.57 -9.95 -20.01
C PHE A 815 -0.31 -10.00 -21.26
N LEU A 816 -1.56 -9.56 -21.13
CA LEU A 816 -2.46 -9.34 -22.25
C LEU A 816 -2.34 -7.87 -22.66
N GLU A 817 -1.45 -7.57 -23.60
CA GLU A 817 -1.09 -6.21 -23.96
C GLU A 817 -1.88 -5.66 -25.15
N SER A 818 -2.42 -4.45 -25.00
CA SER A 818 -3.03 -3.70 -26.09
C SER A 818 -2.32 -2.36 -26.27
N SER A 819 -2.02 -2.01 -27.52
CA SER A 819 -1.29 -0.79 -27.87
C SER A 819 -2.11 0.15 -28.74
N GLY A 820 -2.15 1.42 -28.37
CA GLY A 820 -2.75 2.48 -29.18
C GLY A 820 -4.28 2.46 -29.22
N ARG A 821 -4.92 1.94 -28.17
CA ARG A 821 -6.38 1.90 -28.01
C ARG A 821 -6.81 2.75 -26.81
N ASP A 822 -8.01 3.29 -26.90
CA ASP A 822 -8.72 4.05 -25.86
C ASP A 822 -9.83 3.20 -25.20
N SER A 823 -10.02 1.96 -25.67
CA SER A 823 -10.86 0.97 -25.03
C SER A 823 -10.30 -0.43 -25.27
N VAL A 824 -10.33 -1.26 -24.24
CA VAL A 824 -9.80 -2.63 -24.24
C VAL A 824 -10.70 -3.56 -23.45
N GLY A 825 -10.64 -4.84 -23.79
CA GLY A 825 -11.37 -5.91 -23.11
C GLY A 825 -10.45 -7.12 -23.00
N PHE A 826 -10.58 -7.87 -21.91
CA PHE A 826 -9.84 -9.10 -21.64
C PHE A 826 -10.77 -10.13 -21.00
N ILE A 827 -10.54 -11.40 -21.32
CA ILE A 827 -11.34 -12.52 -20.82
C ILE A 827 -10.37 -13.60 -20.32
N GLY A 828 -10.64 -14.11 -19.13
CA GLY A 828 -9.96 -15.28 -18.56
C GLY A 828 -10.99 -16.23 -17.93
N VAL A 829 -10.81 -17.54 -18.09
CA VAL A 829 -11.62 -18.56 -17.40
C VAL A 829 -10.71 -19.54 -16.68
N PHE A 830 -10.91 -19.71 -15.39
CA PHE A 830 -10.12 -20.57 -14.51
C PHE A 830 -10.95 -21.78 -14.12
N GLN A 831 -10.47 -22.96 -14.46
CA GLN A 831 -11.22 -24.20 -14.31
C GLN A 831 -10.39 -25.27 -13.58
N PRO A 832 -10.82 -25.74 -12.40
CA PRO A 832 -10.27 -26.94 -11.78
C PRO A 832 -10.42 -28.15 -12.72
N VAL A 833 -9.32 -28.87 -12.96
CA VAL A 833 -9.35 -30.08 -13.79
C VAL A 833 -9.84 -31.24 -12.92
N ARG A 834 -11.12 -31.60 -13.07
CA ARG A 834 -11.77 -32.70 -12.36
C ARG A 834 -12.29 -33.74 -13.36
N GLU A 835 -12.36 -35.00 -12.95
CA GLU A 835 -12.89 -36.07 -13.80
C GLU A 835 -14.35 -35.77 -14.22
N GLY A 836 -14.62 -35.79 -15.53
CA GLY A 836 -15.96 -35.54 -16.07
C GLY A 836 -16.35 -34.06 -16.21
N ASN A 837 -15.45 -33.13 -15.89
CA ASN A 837 -15.67 -31.69 -16.04
C ASN A 837 -14.92 -31.14 -17.26
N ASP A 838 -15.13 -31.69 -18.45
CA ASP A 838 -14.50 -31.14 -19.66
C ASP A 838 -15.34 -30.00 -20.22
N ILE A 839 -14.79 -28.79 -20.26
CA ILE A 839 -15.45 -27.61 -20.83
C ILE A 839 -14.74 -27.13 -22.10
N LYS A 840 -15.47 -26.43 -22.95
CA LYS A 840 -14.92 -25.64 -24.06
C LYS A 840 -15.18 -24.18 -23.82
N VAL A 841 -14.17 -23.34 -24.00
CA VAL A 841 -14.26 -21.90 -23.81
C VAL A 841 -14.04 -21.18 -25.14
N ALA A 842 -14.95 -20.28 -25.49
CA ALA A 842 -14.87 -19.48 -26.71
C ALA A 842 -15.25 -18.01 -26.45
N CYS A 843 -14.70 -17.08 -27.24
CA CYS A 843 -15.18 -15.70 -27.24
C CYS A 843 -16.54 -15.64 -27.93
N VAL A 844 -17.51 -14.97 -27.30
CA VAL A 844 -18.79 -14.64 -27.94
C VAL A 844 -18.56 -13.51 -28.93
N GLN A 845 -19.02 -13.67 -30.16
CA GLN A 845 -19.02 -12.57 -31.13
C GLN A 845 -20.05 -11.53 -30.68
N VAL A 846 -19.61 -10.29 -30.47
CA VAL A 846 -20.49 -9.20 -30.03
C VAL A 846 -20.60 -8.13 -31.11
N THR A 847 -21.83 -7.79 -31.51
CA THR A 847 -22.11 -6.72 -32.48
C THR A 847 -23.07 -5.66 -31.94
N ASP A 848 -22.99 -4.44 -32.46
CA ASP A 848 -23.95 -3.37 -32.17
C ASP A 848 -25.24 -3.54 -32.98
N GLU A 849 -26.22 -2.65 -32.76
CA GLU A 849 -27.49 -2.61 -33.51
C GLU A 849 -27.33 -2.44 -35.04
N HIS A 850 -26.11 -2.16 -35.53
CA HIS A 850 -25.79 -2.05 -36.95
C HIS A 850 -24.97 -3.23 -37.46
N GLY A 851 -24.78 -4.28 -36.66
CA GLY A 851 -24.01 -5.48 -37.00
C GLY A 851 -22.50 -5.25 -37.05
N LYS A 852 -21.98 -4.15 -36.47
CA LYS A 852 -20.53 -3.90 -36.37
C LYS A 852 -19.98 -4.51 -35.10
N GLU A 853 -18.73 -4.98 -35.15
CA GLU A 853 -18.03 -5.50 -33.97
C GLU A 853 -18.07 -4.46 -32.82
N ALA A 854 -18.65 -4.86 -31.69
CA ALA A 854 -18.85 -4.00 -30.52
C ALA A 854 -17.75 -4.19 -29.46
N TYR A 855 -16.85 -5.14 -29.66
CA TYR A 855 -15.68 -5.32 -28.81
C TYR A 855 -14.85 -4.01 -28.77
N PRO A 856 -14.38 -3.54 -27.61
CA PRO A 856 -14.55 -4.09 -26.26
C PRO A 856 -15.66 -3.39 -25.46
N GLY A 857 -16.49 -2.55 -26.11
CA GLY A 857 -17.61 -1.86 -25.44
C GLY A 857 -18.61 -2.84 -24.84
N ALA A 858 -18.75 -4.00 -25.46
CA ALA A 858 -19.35 -5.19 -24.88
C ALA A 858 -18.45 -6.40 -25.19
N ILE A 859 -18.34 -7.32 -24.24
CA ILE A 859 -17.56 -8.56 -24.35
C ILE A 859 -18.37 -9.73 -23.82
N GLY A 860 -18.05 -10.94 -24.26
CA GLY A 860 -18.67 -12.14 -23.73
C GLY A 860 -17.81 -13.38 -23.94
N VAL A 861 -18.00 -14.34 -23.04
CA VAL A 861 -17.38 -15.66 -23.09
C VAL A 861 -18.47 -16.72 -23.06
N GLU A 862 -18.30 -17.73 -23.90
CA GLU A 862 -19.15 -18.90 -23.95
C GLU A 862 -18.39 -20.08 -23.36
N VAL A 863 -19.02 -20.76 -22.41
CA VAL A 863 -18.54 -22.02 -21.84
C VAL A 863 -19.54 -23.11 -22.21
N THR A 864 -19.08 -24.11 -22.94
CA THR A 864 -19.90 -25.25 -23.38
C THR A 864 -19.50 -26.50 -22.62
N GLU A 865 -20.50 -27.16 -22.06
CA GLU A 865 -20.43 -28.42 -21.32
C GLU A 865 -21.37 -29.44 -21.98
N PRO A 866 -21.27 -30.75 -21.68
CA PRO A 866 -22.24 -31.72 -22.16
C PRO A 866 -23.68 -31.37 -21.72
N GLY A 867 -24.53 -30.97 -22.68
CA GLY A 867 -25.96 -30.65 -22.44
C GLY A 867 -26.22 -29.26 -21.85
N CYS A 868 -25.20 -28.41 -21.69
CA CYS A 868 -25.35 -27.05 -21.19
C CYS A 868 -24.38 -26.09 -21.89
N ARG A 869 -24.85 -24.87 -22.16
CA ARG A 869 -24.05 -23.78 -22.72
C ARG A 869 -24.33 -22.51 -21.96
N VAL A 870 -23.29 -21.88 -21.44
CA VAL A 870 -23.38 -20.65 -20.62
C VAL A 870 -22.66 -19.52 -21.35
N MET A 871 -23.38 -18.45 -21.69
CA MET A 871 -22.79 -17.20 -22.17
C MET A 871 -22.73 -16.18 -21.02
N ILE A 872 -21.53 -15.71 -20.68
CA ILE A 872 -21.30 -14.66 -19.67
C ILE A 872 -20.87 -13.41 -20.42
N CYS A 873 -21.68 -12.36 -20.34
CA CYS A 873 -21.53 -11.14 -21.11
C CYS A 873 -21.49 -9.91 -20.20
N SER A 874 -20.72 -8.91 -20.59
CA SER A 874 -20.54 -7.66 -19.86
C SER A 874 -20.48 -6.48 -20.83
N SER A 875 -21.07 -5.36 -20.45
CA SER A 875 -21.11 -4.11 -21.22
C SER A 875 -20.89 -2.92 -20.30
N THR A 876 -20.08 -1.96 -20.77
CA THR A 876 -19.93 -0.66 -20.08
C THR A 876 -20.84 0.43 -20.67
N LYS A 877 -21.67 0.08 -21.66
CA LYS A 877 -22.53 1.01 -22.40
C LYS A 877 -23.98 0.56 -22.28
N ASN A 878 -24.87 1.52 -22.01
CA ASN A 878 -26.31 1.32 -22.14
C ASN A 878 -26.70 1.41 -23.62
N ALA A 879 -26.46 0.34 -24.38
CA ALA A 879 -26.80 0.21 -25.79
C ALA A 879 -27.16 -1.25 -26.08
N LEU A 880 -28.04 -1.47 -27.06
CA LEU A 880 -28.44 -2.82 -27.46
C LEU A 880 -27.30 -3.50 -28.22
N PHE A 881 -26.81 -4.62 -27.69
CA PHE A 881 -25.77 -5.45 -28.31
C PHE A 881 -26.32 -6.82 -28.65
N SER A 882 -25.85 -7.41 -29.74
CA SER A 882 -26.08 -8.81 -30.09
C SER A 882 -24.88 -9.67 -29.70
N TYR A 883 -25.13 -10.74 -28.95
CA TYR A 883 -24.20 -11.72 -28.42
C TYR A 883 -24.42 -13.06 -29.12
N GLY A 884 -23.43 -13.49 -29.91
CA GLY A 884 -23.47 -14.76 -30.65
C GLY A 884 -24.52 -14.82 -31.78
N GLY A 885 -25.20 -13.70 -32.08
CA GLY A 885 -26.34 -13.66 -33.00
C GLY A 885 -27.67 -14.13 -32.38
N GLU A 886 -27.60 -14.85 -31.26
CA GLU A 886 -28.76 -15.51 -30.67
C GLU A 886 -29.44 -14.68 -29.57
N LEU A 887 -28.68 -13.83 -28.87
CA LEU A 887 -29.19 -12.98 -27.80
C LEU A 887 -28.90 -11.51 -28.13
N GLN A 888 -29.86 -10.62 -27.94
CA GLN A 888 -29.64 -9.18 -27.93
C GLN A 888 -30.16 -8.56 -26.64
N SER A 889 -29.37 -7.68 -26.03
CA SER A 889 -29.77 -6.99 -24.81
C SER A 889 -28.96 -5.72 -24.60
N ASN A 890 -29.53 -4.78 -23.86
CA ASN A 890 -28.87 -3.55 -23.39
C ASN A 890 -28.36 -3.66 -21.96
N ALA A 891 -28.43 -4.86 -21.36
CA ALA A 891 -27.98 -5.08 -20.01
C ALA A 891 -26.48 -4.81 -19.81
N GLY A 892 -26.11 -4.20 -18.68
CA GLY A 892 -24.72 -4.00 -18.28
C GLY A 892 -24.00 -5.32 -18.02
N PHE A 893 -24.72 -6.33 -17.56
CA PHE A 893 -24.23 -7.68 -17.35
C PHE A 893 -25.30 -8.72 -17.66
N ILE A 894 -24.90 -9.86 -18.24
CA ILE A 894 -25.80 -10.97 -18.58
C ILE A 894 -25.10 -12.30 -18.36
N ILE A 895 -25.79 -13.25 -17.74
CA ILE A 895 -25.51 -14.69 -17.84
C ILE A 895 -26.68 -15.33 -18.55
N TYR A 896 -26.41 -16.04 -19.64
CA TYR A 896 -27.41 -16.76 -20.41
C TYR A 896 -27.05 -18.23 -20.44
N GLU A 897 -27.77 -19.02 -19.66
CA GLU A 897 -27.64 -20.47 -19.58
C GLU A 897 -28.71 -21.13 -20.47
N MET A 898 -28.26 -21.99 -21.37
CA MET A 898 -29.10 -22.79 -22.25
C MET A 898 -28.88 -24.27 -21.94
N ARG A 899 -29.96 -24.99 -21.65
CA ARG A 899 -29.97 -26.45 -21.58
C ARG A 899 -30.97 -27.01 -22.60
N ASP A 900 -30.99 -28.33 -22.76
CA ASP A 900 -31.79 -29.00 -23.79
C ASP A 900 -33.31 -28.68 -23.70
N SER A 901 -33.83 -28.32 -22.51
CA SER A 901 -35.25 -28.09 -22.28
C SER A 901 -35.59 -26.76 -21.59
N ASP A 902 -34.59 -26.01 -21.13
CA ASP A 902 -34.79 -24.77 -20.38
C ASP A 902 -33.74 -23.73 -20.76
N THR A 903 -34.04 -22.48 -20.43
CA THR A 903 -33.13 -21.37 -20.65
C THR A 903 -33.30 -20.37 -19.52
N SER A 904 -32.18 -19.94 -18.93
CA SER A 904 -32.16 -18.95 -17.87
C SER A 904 -31.31 -17.75 -18.25
N ILE A 905 -31.81 -16.54 -17.99
CA ILE A 905 -31.07 -15.30 -18.17
C ILE A 905 -31.03 -14.56 -16.85
N LYS A 906 -29.83 -14.37 -16.30
CA LYS A 906 -29.59 -13.44 -15.20
C LYS A 906 -28.96 -12.16 -15.74
N PHE A 907 -29.37 -11.01 -15.24
CA PHE A 907 -28.84 -9.74 -15.73
C PHE A 907 -28.86 -8.63 -14.68
N ASP A 908 -27.99 -7.64 -14.91
CA ASP A 908 -27.96 -6.36 -14.20
C ASP A 908 -27.90 -5.19 -15.21
N GLY A 909 -28.77 -4.21 -15.01
CA GLY A 909 -28.94 -2.97 -15.76
C GLY A 909 -29.40 -3.11 -17.20
N GLY A 910 -30.63 -3.60 -17.48
CA GLY A 910 -31.25 -3.62 -18.83
C GLY A 910 -32.73 -4.01 -18.84
N ASP A 911 -33.48 -3.64 -19.90
CA ASP A 911 -34.94 -3.79 -19.99
C ASP A 911 -35.43 -4.50 -21.27
N VAL A 912 -34.53 -4.80 -22.20
CA VAL A 912 -34.88 -5.45 -23.48
C VAL A 912 -34.03 -6.69 -23.70
N PHE A 913 -34.70 -7.80 -24.00
CA PHE A 913 -34.07 -9.05 -24.43
C PHE A 913 -34.71 -9.52 -25.73
N ILE A 914 -33.89 -9.85 -26.73
CA ILE A 914 -34.34 -10.42 -28.01
C ILE A 914 -33.56 -11.72 -28.21
N ILE A 915 -34.27 -12.83 -28.31
CA ILE A 915 -33.67 -14.18 -28.32
C ILE A 915 -34.15 -14.90 -29.58
N GLU A 916 -33.24 -15.52 -30.32
CA GLU A 916 -33.60 -16.47 -31.38
C GLU A 916 -33.94 -17.83 -30.76
N LYS A 917 -35.21 -18.26 -30.86
CA LYS A 917 -35.70 -19.54 -30.32
C LYS A 917 -36.61 -20.23 -31.35
N THR A 918 -36.29 -21.48 -31.68
CA THR A 918 -37.01 -22.28 -32.69
C THR A 918 -38.42 -22.70 -32.27
N GLU A 919 -38.68 -22.71 -30.97
CA GLU A 919 -39.96 -23.09 -30.39
C GLU A 919 -40.49 -21.96 -29.49
N LYS A 920 -41.80 -21.75 -29.54
CA LYS A 920 -42.47 -20.79 -28.68
C LYS A 920 -42.40 -21.31 -27.24
N PRO A 921 -41.95 -20.51 -26.27
CA PRO A 921 -41.94 -20.93 -24.87
C PRO A 921 -43.36 -21.18 -24.35
N ASP A 922 -43.49 -22.19 -23.49
CA ASP A 922 -44.71 -22.51 -22.76
C ASP A 922 -44.98 -21.44 -21.70
N CYS A 923 -43.93 -20.99 -21.00
CA CYS A 923 -44.00 -19.87 -20.06
C CYS A 923 -42.68 -19.12 -19.97
N ILE A 924 -42.77 -17.85 -19.52
CA ILE A 924 -41.60 -17.03 -19.18
C ILE A 924 -41.84 -16.49 -17.79
N VAL A 925 -40.87 -16.65 -16.89
CA VAL A 925 -40.96 -16.19 -15.50
C VAL A 925 -39.89 -15.13 -15.28
N PHE A 926 -40.27 -13.97 -14.75
CA PHE A 926 -39.35 -12.95 -14.26
C PHE A 926 -39.39 -12.89 -12.73
N GLY A 927 -38.28 -13.26 -12.10
CA GLY A 927 -38.21 -13.47 -10.66
C GLY A 927 -39.19 -14.57 -10.22
N SER A 928 -40.31 -14.19 -9.60
CA SER A 928 -41.37 -15.12 -9.20
C SER A 928 -42.68 -14.91 -9.95
N THR A 929 -42.67 -14.07 -10.99
CA THR A 929 -43.88 -13.65 -11.71
C THR A 929 -43.84 -14.22 -13.13
N GLU A 930 -44.85 -14.99 -13.50
CA GLU A 930 -45.08 -15.41 -14.88
C GLU A 930 -45.46 -14.18 -15.73
N LEU A 931 -44.70 -13.94 -16.79
CA LEU A 931 -44.91 -12.82 -17.71
C LEU A 931 -46.02 -13.14 -18.71
N LEU A 932 -46.87 -12.16 -19.00
CA LEU A 932 -48.02 -12.33 -19.89
C LEU A 932 -47.66 -12.03 -21.34
N GLU A 933 -48.00 -12.96 -22.24
CA GLU A 933 -47.79 -12.78 -23.68
C GLU A 933 -48.60 -11.58 -24.20
N GLY A 934 -47.97 -10.76 -25.03
CA GLY A 934 -48.54 -9.56 -25.63
C GLY A 934 -48.37 -8.29 -24.79
N GLU A 935 -48.19 -8.42 -23.48
CA GLU A 935 -47.91 -7.29 -22.57
C GLU A 935 -46.42 -7.21 -22.24
N ASP A 936 -45.82 -8.31 -21.77
CA ASP A 936 -44.44 -8.35 -21.28
C ASP A 936 -43.47 -8.99 -22.29
N TRP A 937 -43.98 -9.89 -23.14
CA TRP A 937 -43.18 -10.56 -24.17
C TRP A 937 -44.01 -10.88 -25.42
N THR A 938 -43.33 -11.05 -26.55
CA THR A 938 -43.96 -11.42 -27.82
C THR A 938 -43.10 -12.44 -28.55
N TYR A 939 -43.74 -13.43 -29.17
CA TYR A 939 -43.07 -14.42 -30.03
C TYR A 939 -43.57 -14.28 -31.47
N SER A 940 -42.66 -14.03 -32.41
CA SER A 940 -42.99 -13.82 -33.83
C SER A 940 -41.96 -14.49 -34.73
N GLY A 941 -42.37 -15.55 -35.42
CA GLY A 941 -41.42 -16.41 -36.14
C GLY A 941 -40.52 -17.12 -35.13
N ASP A 942 -39.21 -17.08 -35.36
CA ASP A 942 -38.21 -17.69 -34.47
C ASP A 942 -37.60 -16.65 -33.50
N THR A 943 -38.25 -15.51 -33.31
CA THR A 943 -37.75 -14.41 -32.46
C THR A 943 -38.68 -14.20 -31.27
N LEU A 944 -38.10 -14.34 -30.07
CA LEU A 944 -38.70 -14.01 -28.80
C LEU A 944 -38.21 -12.63 -28.33
N ARG A 945 -39.12 -11.68 -28.12
CA ARG A 945 -38.81 -10.37 -27.54
C ARG A 945 -39.44 -10.26 -26.17
N ILE A 946 -38.63 -9.99 -25.16
CA ILE A 946 -39.05 -9.80 -23.77
C ILE A 946 -38.72 -8.36 -23.38
N SER A 947 -39.65 -7.70 -22.69
CA SER A 947 -39.46 -6.37 -22.14
C SER A 947 -39.79 -6.40 -20.65
N THR A 948 -38.79 -6.15 -19.81
CA THR A 948 -38.94 -6.21 -18.35
C THR A 948 -39.07 -4.81 -17.77
N PRO A 949 -39.95 -4.58 -16.79
CA PRO A 949 -40.12 -3.27 -16.16
C PRO A 949 -39.02 -2.91 -15.14
N GLY A 950 -38.04 -3.80 -14.89
CA GLY A 950 -36.98 -3.63 -13.90
C GLY A 950 -35.59 -3.67 -14.51
N ASP A 951 -34.63 -3.07 -13.79
CA ASP A 951 -33.24 -2.94 -14.24
C ASP A 951 -32.40 -4.19 -13.90
N GLU A 952 -32.79 -5.04 -12.95
CA GLU A 952 -32.09 -6.27 -12.55
C GLU A 952 -33.07 -7.44 -12.40
N GLY A 953 -32.62 -8.68 -12.66
CA GLY A 953 -33.40 -9.88 -12.33
C GLY A 953 -32.97 -11.16 -13.04
N CYS A 954 -33.83 -12.18 -12.93
CA CYS A 954 -33.67 -13.50 -13.54
C CYS A 954 -34.90 -13.82 -14.39
N LEU A 955 -34.69 -14.23 -15.63
CA LEU A 955 -35.71 -14.73 -16.56
C LEU A 955 -35.54 -16.23 -16.76
N GLU A 956 -36.56 -17.01 -16.43
CA GLU A 956 -36.64 -18.43 -16.77
C GLU A 956 -37.58 -18.60 -17.97
N ILE A 957 -37.12 -19.27 -19.02
CA ILE A 957 -37.85 -19.51 -20.25
C ILE A 957 -37.95 -21.02 -20.43
N ASN A 958 -39.14 -21.56 -20.20
CA ASN A 958 -39.46 -22.97 -20.47
C ASN A 958 -40.09 -23.06 -21.86
#